data_AF-A0A2E3F8B6-F1
#
_entry.id   AF-A0A2E3F8B6-F1
#
_cell.length_a   1.000
_cell.length_b   1.000
_cell.length_c   1.000
_cell.angle_alpha   90.00
_cell.angle_beta   90.00
_cell.angle_gamma   90.00
#
_symmetry.space_group_name_H-M   'P 1'
#
loop_
_entity.id
_entity.type
_entity.pdbx_description
1 polymer ?
#
loop_
_entity_poly.entity_id
_entity_poly.type
_entity_poly.pdbx_seq_one_letter_code
_entity_poly.pdbx_strand_id
1 'polypeptide(L)'
;DGFIGEDTFTYEVCDGGSPQACDQADVIIQVIPVGGPDNAAPVANDDTAITETGVPVDGNVLVNDFDPDGDPITVTANTQPDNGSVVVNPEGTFTYTPEPGFVGEDSFTYTVCDDADPQACATGKVTIEVTADNGNTVVANDDAYFGFIGDDITGNVTDNDSDPEGDSFSVTGNTSPAHGSVSISANGEFTYTPAMGYSGTDQFTYTITDANGATDTATVYISIDPSENGGNDILAINDINDTFEGQPVSGDVGTNDENPDGPAGSEVYTVVTQPANGTLVFNADGTYTYTPNDGFIGEDTFTYEVCDGGSPQACDQADVIIQVIPFPTTTNDPPVANDDTNITEVGVPIDGNVLSNDFDPDGDPITVTDNTDPEHGTVVINPDGTYTYTPDTGYSGQDSFEYTVCDDGDPQACATGTVTIEVIADTGNTTVANDDAYYGEVNTPVTGNVLDNDSDPEGQAQTVDTSVSPIVAPANGSVVINSDGTFTYTPNDGFTGTDQFTYQIFDAGSPVATDVATVYIIIEESPVSKLQFVKTAELNDENQDAFAQVGETITYTFTVTNTGNTSVSDIVISDERLEVSGLELNPATLTPGESGTATAVYTITQDDIEAGFVVNSAIAAGTDQFGEEVTDVSDNGDELADDDGDGDPGNDPTITTTPGVTGMSVEKIGVFNDEDGDGIPDVGETITYTFTVYNTGETSIFDIVIDDPLVPVTGGPVDLAPGVVDSSTFSAIYTITQADIESAGVTNQAIASGVLSNGDVIEDLSDDPNNTTDEDLEGDGEPDDATFTPLQGVENVEDIIVYNVMTPNGDGLNDIFMIKNIENFPNNSVKIFNRWGVEVFSTTGYNPNGDNAFRGFSDGRATVRRGERLPTGTYYYVIEYERDNGEIRQLASFLYIN
;
A
#
# COMPACT_ATOMS: atom_id res chain seq x y z
N ASP A 1 35.82 -24.99 30.71
CA ASP A 1 36.53 -25.73 31.78
C ASP A 1 37.92 -26.20 31.35
N GLY A 2 38.96 -25.39 31.61
CA GLY A 2 40.36 -25.75 31.35
C GLY A 2 40.97 -26.58 32.48
N PHE A 3 41.71 -27.64 32.13
CA PHE A 3 42.54 -28.39 33.08
C PHE A 3 43.87 -27.66 33.26
N ILE A 4 44.18 -27.26 34.50
CA ILE A 4 45.52 -26.79 34.89
C ILE A 4 46.14 -27.88 35.76
N GLY A 5 47.32 -28.36 35.37
CA GLY A 5 47.99 -29.44 36.08
C GLY A 5 48.86 -30.32 35.17
N GLU A 6 49.43 -31.37 35.77
CA GLU A 6 50.24 -32.37 35.07
C GLU A 6 49.37 -33.54 34.59
N ASP A 7 49.52 -33.90 33.32
CA ASP A 7 49.09 -35.19 32.76
C ASP A 7 50.32 -36.03 32.43
N THR A 8 50.22 -37.36 32.46
CA THR A 8 51.38 -38.23 32.24
C THR A 8 50.97 -39.51 31.53
N PHE A 9 51.73 -39.91 30.51
CA PHE A 9 51.60 -41.23 29.89
C PHE A 9 52.95 -41.93 29.73
N THR A 10 52.96 -43.26 29.94
CA THR A 10 54.15 -44.10 29.77
C THR A 10 54.16 -44.74 28.39
N TYR A 11 55.28 -44.70 27.68
CA TYR A 11 55.51 -45.47 26.46
C TYR A 11 56.64 -46.50 26.64
N GLU A 12 56.60 -47.56 25.82
CA GLU A 12 57.59 -48.64 25.83
C GLU A 12 58.23 -48.76 24.44
N VAL A 13 59.56 -48.70 24.37
CA VAL A 13 60.34 -48.91 23.16
C VAL A 13 61.06 -50.24 23.27
N CYS A 14 60.92 -51.10 22.26
CA CYS A 14 61.58 -52.40 22.24
C CYS A 14 62.44 -52.61 21.00
N ASP A 15 63.55 -53.33 21.17
CA ASP A 15 64.36 -53.78 20.05
C ASP A 15 63.67 -54.91 19.24
N GLY A 16 64.14 -55.14 18.02
CA GLY A 16 63.67 -56.27 17.19
C GLY A 16 64.32 -57.61 17.54
N GLY A 17 64.98 -57.71 18.70
CA GLY A 17 65.84 -58.81 19.11
C GLY A 17 65.09 -60.03 19.65
N SER A 18 65.84 -61.09 19.95
CA SER A 18 65.30 -62.25 20.67
C SER A 18 66.34 -62.81 21.66
N PRO A 19 66.13 -62.62 22.98
CA PRO A 19 64.96 -61.99 23.59
C PRO A 19 64.87 -60.49 23.29
N GLN A 20 63.63 -59.99 23.22
CA GLN A 20 63.30 -58.59 22.98
C GLN A 20 63.68 -57.78 24.24
N ALA A 21 64.53 -56.78 24.07
CA ALA A 21 64.83 -55.81 25.11
C ALA A 21 63.86 -54.64 24.95
N CYS A 22 63.21 -54.23 26.04
CA CYS A 22 62.29 -53.10 26.07
C CYS A 22 62.73 -52.12 27.16
N ASP A 23 62.54 -50.84 26.89
CA ASP A 23 62.72 -49.75 27.84
C ASP A 23 61.43 -48.91 27.92
N GLN A 24 61.18 -48.30 29.07
CA GLN A 24 59.98 -47.51 29.33
C GLN A 24 60.35 -46.09 29.72
N ALA A 25 59.61 -45.12 29.20
CA ALA A 25 59.75 -43.71 29.56
C ALA A 25 58.38 -43.07 29.76
N ASP A 26 58.32 -42.10 30.65
CA ASP A 26 57.13 -41.30 30.92
C ASP A 26 57.22 -39.98 30.14
N VAL A 27 56.12 -39.57 29.53
CA VAL A 27 55.91 -38.23 28.97
C VAL A 27 55.00 -37.48 29.92
N ILE A 28 55.50 -36.37 30.46
CA ILE A 28 54.75 -35.47 31.34
C ILE A 28 54.32 -34.26 30.50
N ILE A 29 53.03 -33.94 30.53
CA ILE A 29 52.44 -32.77 29.88
C ILE A 29 51.98 -31.85 31.00
N GLN A 30 52.56 -30.66 31.10
CA GLN A 30 52.14 -29.66 32.08
C GLN A 30 51.30 -28.60 31.39
N VAL A 31 50.04 -28.44 31.83
CA VAL A 31 49.16 -27.37 31.37
C VAL A 31 49.21 -26.25 32.41
N ILE A 32 49.72 -25.09 31.98
CA ILE A 32 49.90 -23.90 32.82
C ILE A 32 48.83 -22.85 32.51
N PRO A 33 48.46 -22.00 33.50
CA PRO A 33 47.64 -20.81 33.23
C PRO A 33 48.44 -19.81 32.39
N VAL A 34 47.74 -19.10 31.50
CA VAL A 34 48.28 -17.96 30.75
C VAL A 34 48.36 -16.75 31.68
N GLY A 35 49.38 -15.90 31.54
CA GLY A 35 49.65 -14.75 32.41
C GLY A 35 48.42 -13.86 32.61
N GLY A 36 47.93 -13.80 33.85
CA GLY A 36 46.89 -12.87 34.26
C GLY A 36 47.49 -11.58 34.85
N PRO A 37 46.68 -10.69 35.46
CA PRO A 37 47.21 -9.52 36.17
C PRO A 37 48.05 -9.86 37.41
N ASP A 38 48.10 -11.13 37.81
CA ASP A 38 48.86 -11.65 38.96
C ASP A 38 50.12 -12.39 38.48
N ASN A 39 51.27 -12.04 39.06
CA ASN A 39 52.58 -12.66 38.81
C ASN A 39 52.61 -14.14 39.24
N ALA A 40 52.81 -15.04 38.27
CA ALA A 40 52.91 -16.47 38.39
C ALA A 40 54.28 -16.93 38.93
N ALA A 41 54.42 -18.24 39.15
CA ALA A 41 55.70 -18.86 39.52
C ALA A 41 56.35 -19.49 38.29
N PRO A 42 57.69 -19.58 38.26
CA PRO A 42 58.39 -20.14 37.10
C PRO A 42 58.10 -21.63 36.96
N VAL A 43 58.24 -22.15 35.75
CA VAL A 43 58.17 -23.57 35.43
C VAL A 43 59.60 -24.12 35.34
N ALA A 44 59.90 -25.11 36.19
CA ALA A 44 61.20 -25.79 36.22
C ALA A 44 61.06 -27.17 35.58
N ASN A 45 61.54 -27.32 34.35
CA ASN A 45 61.43 -28.54 33.57
C ASN A 45 62.57 -29.50 33.87
N ASP A 46 62.28 -30.80 33.92
CA ASP A 46 63.30 -31.82 34.16
C ASP A 46 64.33 -31.83 33.01
N ASP A 47 65.61 -31.94 33.37
CA ASP A 47 66.72 -31.99 32.43
C ASP A 47 67.28 -33.42 32.33
N THR A 48 67.92 -33.71 31.20
CA THR A 48 68.73 -34.90 31.06
C THR A 48 70.13 -34.58 30.58
N ALA A 49 71.10 -35.39 30.97
CA ALA A 49 72.46 -35.33 30.45
C ALA A 49 73.03 -36.74 30.32
N ILE A 50 73.93 -36.94 29.36
CA ILE A 50 74.62 -38.22 29.17
C ILE A 50 76.11 -37.98 29.26
N THR A 51 76.83 -38.86 29.95
CA THR A 51 78.29 -38.81 30.02
C THR A 51 78.89 -40.20 30.11
N GLU A 52 80.17 -40.33 29.79
CA GLU A 52 80.90 -41.58 30.00
C GLU A 52 81.46 -41.70 31.42
N THR A 53 81.72 -42.94 31.83
CA THR A 53 82.34 -43.21 33.13
C THR A 53 83.66 -42.45 33.33
N GLY A 54 83.68 -41.57 34.34
CA GLY A 54 84.86 -40.77 34.70
C GLY A 54 85.05 -39.49 33.88
N VAL A 55 84.11 -39.14 33.00
CA VAL A 55 84.11 -37.88 32.24
C VAL A 55 83.10 -36.91 32.87
N PRO A 56 83.50 -35.68 33.24
CA PRO A 56 82.55 -34.65 33.65
C PRO A 56 81.70 -34.19 32.46
N VAL A 57 80.43 -33.89 32.71
CA VAL A 57 79.51 -33.27 31.74
C VAL A 57 79.05 -31.91 32.26
N ASP A 58 79.03 -30.95 31.34
CA ASP A 58 78.51 -29.61 31.58
C ASP A 58 77.11 -29.51 30.95
N GLY A 59 76.22 -28.73 31.56
CA GLY A 59 74.88 -28.45 31.04
C GLY A 59 74.33 -27.16 31.62
N ASN A 60 73.07 -26.84 31.34
CA ASN A 60 72.38 -25.69 31.90
C ASN A 60 70.90 -26.04 32.12
N VAL A 61 70.44 -25.92 33.37
CA VAL A 61 69.05 -26.26 33.75
C VAL A 61 68.03 -25.20 33.36
N LEU A 62 68.46 -23.99 33.00
CA LEU A 62 67.55 -22.90 32.66
C LEU A 62 67.19 -22.85 31.17
N VAL A 63 67.66 -23.79 30.35
CA VAL A 63 67.47 -23.74 28.89
C VAL A 63 66.02 -24.01 28.51
N ASN A 64 65.37 -24.91 29.24
CA ASN A 64 63.97 -25.30 29.07
C ASN A 64 63.06 -24.75 30.19
N ASP A 65 63.61 -24.00 31.15
CA ASP A 65 62.82 -23.33 32.19
C ASP A 65 62.33 -21.96 31.69
N PHE A 66 61.14 -21.56 32.12
CA PHE A 66 60.60 -20.24 31.79
C PHE A 66 59.68 -19.73 32.89
N ASP A 67 59.48 -18.42 32.91
CA ASP A 67 58.44 -17.79 33.71
C ASP A 67 57.22 -17.48 32.81
N PRO A 68 55.98 -17.87 33.21
CA PRO A 68 54.77 -17.61 32.42
C PRO A 68 54.54 -16.12 32.10
N ASP A 69 55.07 -15.20 32.90
CA ASP A 69 54.92 -13.75 32.69
C ASP A 69 56.13 -13.15 31.95
N GLY A 70 57.13 -13.97 31.62
CA GLY A 70 58.36 -13.56 30.93
C GLY A 70 59.40 -12.91 31.84
N ASP A 71 59.23 -13.01 33.16
CA ASP A 71 60.19 -12.46 34.11
C ASP A 71 61.51 -13.27 34.18
N PRO A 72 62.65 -12.63 34.52
CA PRO A 72 63.92 -13.35 34.66
C PRO A 72 63.92 -14.35 35.81
N ILE A 73 64.52 -15.52 35.58
CA ILE A 73 64.57 -16.61 36.55
C ILE A 73 66.01 -16.94 37.00
N THR A 74 66.18 -17.31 38.27
CA THR A 74 67.50 -17.59 38.86
C THR A 74 67.52 -18.89 39.68
N VAL A 75 68.56 -19.72 39.52
CA VAL A 75 68.76 -20.91 40.36
C VAL A 75 69.22 -20.51 41.77
N THR A 76 68.47 -20.92 42.79
CA THR A 76 68.70 -20.55 44.19
C THR A 76 69.19 -21.72 45.07
N ALA A 77 68.93 -22.97 44.68
CA ALA A 77 69.35 -24.16 45.43
C ALA A 77 69.52 -25.40 44.54
N ASN A 78 70.31 -26.37 45.01
CA ASN A 78 70.41 -27.70 44.40
C ASN A 78 70.75 -28.81 45.43
N THR A 79 70.47 -30.06 45.09
CA THR A 79 70.91 -31.26 45.83
C THR A 79 72.18 -31.86 45.22
N GLN A 80 72.83 -32.79 45.94
CA GLN A 80 73.95 -33.55 45.41
C GLN A 80 73.48 -34.93 44.95
N PRO A 81 74.01 -35.45 43.83
CA PRO A 81 73.68 -36.77 43.32
C PRO A 81 74.35 -37.89 44.14
N ASP A 82 73.85 -39.13 44.04
CA ASP A 82 74.24 -40.25 44.92
C ASP A 82 75.56 -40.91 44.49
N ASN A 83 75.90 -40.88 43.20
CA ASN A 83 77.05 -41.55 42.59
C ASN A 83 77.96 -40.58 41.81
N GLY A 84 77.98 -39.31 42.23
CA GLY A 84 78.80 -38.26 41.63
C GLY A 84 78.84 -37.00 42.49
N SER A 85 79.24 -35.88 41.88
CA SER A 85 79.15 -34.55 42.48
C SER A 85 78.75 -33.52 41.44
N VAL A 86 77.95 -32.53 41.83
CA VAL A 86 77.52 -31.45 40.94
C VAL A 86 77.81 -30.07 41.52
N VAL A 87 78.18 -29.13 40.65
CA VAL A 87 78.18 -27.68 40.94
C VAL A 87 77.17 -27.03 40.01
N VAL A 88 76.20 -26.30 40.56
CA VAL A 88 75.21 -25.52 39.80
C VAL A 88 75.40 -24.04 40.12
N ASN A 89 75.46 -23.19 39.10
CA ASN A 89 75.61 -21.75 39.23
C ASN A 89 74.23 -21.06 39.15
N PRO A 90 74.07 -19.83 39.70
CA PRO A 90 72.80 -19.09 39.65
C PRO A 90 72.23 -18.88 38.25
N GLU A 91 73.11 -18.72 37.25
CA GLU A 91 72.80 -18.64 35.83
C GLU A 91 72.43 -19.99 35.17
N GLY A 92 72.13 -21.02 35.98
CA GLY A 92 71.65 -22.32 35.51
C GLY A 92 72.73 -23.31 35.09
N THR A 93 73.92 -22.84 34.70
CA THR A 93 75.01 -23.73 34.28
C THR A 93 75.43 -24.71 35.38
N PHE A 94 75.61 -25.97 35.04
CA PHE A 94 76.08 -27.01 35.94
C PHE A 94 77.24 -27.83 35.37
N THR A 95 78.05 -28.40 36.27
CA THR A 95 79.05 -29.43 35.96
C THR A 95 78.84 -30.63 36.86
N TYR A 96 78.48 -31.78 36.28
CA TYR A 96 78.40 -33.06 36.99
C TYR A 96 79.68 -33.87 36.77
N THR A 97 80.20 -34.50 37.81
CA THR A 97 81.35 -35.41 37.75
C THR A 97 80.96 -36.76 38.37
N PRO A 98 80.94 -37.86 37.60
CA PRO A 98 80.59 -39.18 38.12
C PRO A 98 81.69 -39.74 39.04
N GLU A 99 81.29 -40.57 40.01
CA GLU A 99 82.23 -41.35 40.82
C GLU A 99 83.03 -42.30 39.91
N PRO A 100 84.36 -42.44 40.09
CA PRO A 100 85.18 -43.26 39.21
C PRO A 100 84.66 -44.70 39.06
N GLY A 101 84.32 -45.08 37.83
CA GLY A 101 83.85 -46.43 37.47
C GLY A 101 82.35 -46.65 37.65
N PHE A 102 81.59 -45.62 38.01
CA PHE A 102 80.13 -45.66 37.99
C PHE A 102 79.61 -45.74 36.54
N VAL A 103 78.60 -46.58 36.32
CA VAL A 103 77.82 -46.72 35.09
C VAL A 103 76.39 -46.99 35.54
N GLY A 104 75.43 -46.23 35.00
CA GLY A 104 74.03 -46.20 35.40
C GLY A 104 73.53 -44.77 35.55
N GLU A 105 72.26 -44.63 35.93
CA GLU A 105 71.63 -43.33 36.14
C GLU A 105 72.00 -42.74 37.51
N ASP A 106 72.27 -41.44 37.52
CA ASP A 106 72.36 -40.61 38.72
C ASP A 106 71.44 -39.39 38.57
N SER A 107 71.14 -38.66 39.63
CA SER A 107 70.29 -37.47 39.51
C SER A 107 70.48 -36.46 40.63
N PHE A 108 70.21 -35.20 40.35
CA PHE A 108 70.07 -34.15 41.35
C PHE A 108 68.84 -33.28 41.04
N THR A 109 68.39 -32.52 42.02
CA THR A 109 67.30 -31.55 41.87
C THR A 109 67.83 -30.13 42.05
N TYR A 110 67.19 -29.17 41.42
CA TYR A 110 67.50 -27.74 41.52
C TYR A 110 66.23 -26.93 41.78
N THR A 111 66.37 -25.72 42.30
CA THR A 111 65.25 -24.80 42.57
C THR A 111 65.53 -23.49 41.86
N VAL A 112 64.57 -23.05 41.06
CA VAL A 112 64.56 -21.77 40.36
C VAL A 112 63.48 -20.87 40.96
N CYS A 113 63.75 -19.57 41.07
CA CYS A 113 62.80 -18.58 41.54
C CYS A 113 62.72 -17.41 40.57
N ASP A 114 61.55 -16.79 40.53
CA ASP A 114 61.30 -15.57 39.78
C ASP A 114 61.96 -14.35 40.47
N ASP A 115 62.62 -13.50 39.68
CA ASP A 115 63.29 -12.29 40.14
C ASP A 115 62.29 -11.16 40.50
N ALA A 116 61.07 -11.17 39.94
CA ALA A 116 59.99 -10.21 40.22
C ALA A 116 59.24 -10.55 41.53
N ASP A 117 58.93 -11.82 41.80
CA ASP A 117 58.55 -12.36 43.11
C ASP A 117 59.48 -13.48 43.59
N PRO A 118 60.50 -13.17 44.42
CA PRO A 118 61.42 -14.17 44.98
C PRO A 118 60.81 -15.21 45.93
N GLN A 119 59.49 -15.20 46.16
CA GLN A 119 58.76 -16.28 46.84
C GLN A 119 58.13 -17.29 45.87
N ALA A 120 58.01 -16.92 44.59
CA ALA A 120 57.51 -17.77 43.53
C ALA A 120 58.68 -18.61 42.99
N CYS A 121 58.68 -19.91 43.31
CA CYS A 121 59.78 -20.82 42.97
C CYS A 121 59.26 -22.19 42.54
N ALA A 122 59.97 -22.84 41.62
CA ALA A 122 59.76 -24.22 41.19
C ALA A 122 61.02 -25.07 41.35
N THR A 123 60.87 -26.40 41.28
CA THR A 123 61.97 -27.36 41.45
C THR A 123 61.95 -28.36 40.32
N GLY A 124 63.03 -28.41 39.53
CA GLY A 124 63.25 -29.41 38.49
C GLY A 124 64.27 -30.47 38.93
N LYS A 125 64.34 -31.56 38.15
CA LYS A 125 65.28 -32.67 38.35
C LYS A 125 66.13 -32.88 37.11
N VAL A 126 67.45 -32.96 37.31
CA VAL A 126 68.40 -33.40 36.30
C VAL A 126 68.67 -34.90 36.46
N THR A 127 68.41 -35.68 35.42
CA THR A 127 68.77 -37.11 35.34
C THR A 127 69.98 -37.29 34.44
N ILE A 128 71.04 -37.91 34.97
CA ILE A 128 72.29 -38.12 34.26
C ILE A 128 72.49 -39.61 34.00
N GLU A 129 72.52 -40.01 32.73
CA GLU A 129 72.90 -41.37 32.36
C GLU A 129 74.43 -41.46 32.19
N VAL A 130 75.09 -42.23 33.06
CA VAL A 130 76.52 -42.50 32.93
C VAL A 130 76.71 -43.81 32.20
N THR A 131 77.16 -43.75 30.95
CA THR A 131 77.32 -44.92 30.09
C THR A 131 78.75 -45.47 30.13
N ALA A 132 78.92 -46.70 29.63
CA ALA A 132 80.23 -47.28 29.43
C ALA A 132 80.83 -46.78 28.10
N ASP A 133 82.12 -46.43 28.10
CA ASP A 133 82.88 -46.00 26.91
C ASP A 133 82.75 -47.03 25.77
N ASN A 134 81.96 -46.67 24.75
CA ASN A 134 81.53 -47.54 23.65
C ASN A 134 82.00 -47.05 22.26
N GLY A 135 82.73 -45.93 22.17
CA GLY A 135 83.18 -45.30 20.93
C GLY A 135 82.41 -44.00 20.60
N ASN A 136 82.63 -43.45 19.40
CA ASN A 136 82.14 -42.13 18.98
C ASN A 136 80.60 -42.00 18.94
N THR A 137 80.02 -41.11 19.75
CA THR A 137 78.58 -40.87 19.91
C THR A 137 78.24 -39.38 20.02
N VAL A 138 77.02 -39.03 19.61
CA VAL A 138 76.44 -37.69 19.79
C VAL A 138 74.96 -37.88 20.13
N VAL A 139 74.38 -36.96 20.91
CA VAL A 139 73.01 -37.04 21.42
C VAL A 139 72.28 -35.75 21.07
N ALA A 140 71.21 -35.88 20.29
CA ALA A 140 70.29 -34.79 19.97
C ALA A 140 69.04 -34.91 20.84
N ASN A 141 68.58 -33.82 21.44
CA ASN A 141 67.42 -33.81 22.33
C ASN A 141 66.27 -32.97 21.74
N ASP A 142 65.02 -33.42 21.90
CA ASP A 142 63.88 -32.68 21.36
C ASP A 142 63.75 -31.28 22.00
N ASP A 143 63.35 -30.30 21.20
CA ASP A 143 63.11 -28.91 21.63
C ASP A 143 61.62 -28.55 21.55
N ALA A 144 61.20 -27.56 22.32
CA ALA A 144 59.87 -26.95 22.19
C ALA A 144 59.96 -25.42 22.25
N TYR A 145 59.21 -24.74 21.38
CA TYR A 145 59.12 -23.28 21.36
C TYR A 145 57.66 -22.81 21.18
N PHE A 146 57.38 -21.64 21.74
CA PHE A 146 56.08 -20.98 21.70
C PHE A 146 56.22 -19.59 21.04
N GLY A 147 55.17 -19.13 20.36
CA GLY A 147 55.08 -17.78 19.82
C GLY A 147 53.65 -17.39 19.46
N PHE A 148 53.47 -16.17 18.97
CA PHE A 148 52.19 -15.59 18.61
C PHE A 148 51.94 -15.63 17.10
N ILE A 149 50.69 -15.48 16.68
CA ILE A 149 50.32 -15.48 15.26
C ILE A 149 51.07 -14.36 14.52
N GLY A 150 51.65 -14.68 13.36
CA GLY A 150 52.36 -13.70 12.54
C GLY A 150 53.79 -13.37 12.99
N ASP A 151 54.22 -13.78 14.19
CA ASP A 151 55.57 -13.56 14.69
C ASP A 151 56.58 -14.62 14.25
N ASP A 152 57.84 -14.21 14.06
CA ASP A 152 58.96 -15.12 13.84
C ASP A 152 59.41 -15.72 15.19
N ILE A 153 59.46 -17.05 15.27
CA ILE A 153 59.96 -17.79 16.45
C ILE A 153 61.44 -18.09 16.25
N THR A 154 62.28 -17.65 17.19
CA THR A 154 63.73 -17.86 17.14
C THR A 154 64.24 -18.64 18.33
N GLY A 155 65.24 -19.50 18.12
CA GLY A 155 65.85 -20.30 19.18
C GLY A 155 67.15 -20.96 18.74
N ASN A 156 67.64 -21.92 19.54
CA ASN A 156 68.83 -22.70 19.23
C ASN A 156 68.66 -24.16 19.66
N VAL A 157 68.60 -25.06 18.69
CA VAL A 157 68.38 -26.51 18.92
C VAL A 157 69.56 -27.24 19.55
N THR A 158 70.73 -26.59 19.64
CA THR A 158 71.94 -27.23 20.18
C THR A 158 72.17 -26.94 21.66
N ASP A 159 71.28 -26.17 22.30
CA ASP A 159 71.46 -25.75 23.69
C ASP A 159 71.31 -26.91 24.69
N ASN A 160 70.51 -27.93 24.34
CA ASN A 160 70.29 -29.15 25.13
C ASN A 160 71.01 -30.39 24.55
N ASP A 161 71.73 -30.26 23.43
CA ASP A 161 72.45 -31.35 22.78
C ASP A 161 73.80 -31.64 23.45
N SER A 162 74.30 -32.87 23.32
CA SER A 162 75.59 -33.24 23.92
C SER A 162 76.40 -34.25 23.12
N ASP A 163 77.71 -34.26 23.38
CA ASP A 163 78.66 -35.24 22.88
C ASP A 163 79.43 -35.78 24.10
N PRO A 164 79.21 -37.05 24.50
CA PRO A 164 79.82 -37.63 25.70
C PRO A 164 81.36 -37.66 25.67
N GLU A 165 81.98 -37.63 24.48
CA GLU A 165 83.42 -37.63 24.31
C GLU A 165 84.03 -36.20 24.26
N GLY A 166 83.17 -35.19 24.21
CA GLY A 166 83.53 -33.78 24.16
C GLY A 166 84.01 -33.32 22.79
N ASP A 167 83.70 -34.06 21.73
CA ASP A 167 83.93 -33.62 20.36
C ASP A 167 82.95 -32.50 19.96
N SER A 168 83.39 -31.62 19.06
CA SER A 168 82.51 -30.54 18.58
C SER A 168 81.50 -31.09 17.58
N PHE A 169 80.22 -30.78 17.75
CA PHE A 169 79.16 -31.10 16.81
C PHE A 169 78.55 -29.85 16.16
N SER A 170 77.78 -30.07 15.09
CA SER A 170 77.08 -29.01 14.35
C SER A 170 75.84 -29.57 13.68
N VAL A 171 74.84 -28.72 13.43
CA VAL A 171 73.65 -29.11 12.66
C VAL A 171 74.04 -29.33 11.20
N THR A 172 73.72 -30.51 10.66
CA THR A 172 74.04 -30.91 9.28
C THR A 172 72.83 -31.11 8.38
N GLY A 173 71.62 -31.11 8.95
CA GLY A 173 70.39 -31.15 8.16
C GLY A 173 69.14 -30.87 9.00
N ASN A 174 68.06 -30.50 8.31
CA ASN A 174 66.73 -30.36 8.88
C ASN A 174 65.65 -30.73 7.86
N THR A 175 64.43 -30.98 8.35
CA THR A 175 63.22 -31.12 7.51
C THR A 175 62.46 -29.79 7.45
N SER A 176 61.55 -29.67 6.48
CA SER A 176 60.63 -28.53 6.41
C SER A 176 59.39 -28.81 7.26
N PRO A 177 58.94 -27.82 8.05
CA PRO A 177 57.68 -27.92 8.78
C PRO A 177 56.48 -27.86 7.82
N ALA A 178 55.29 -28.21 8.32
CA ALA A 178 54.09 -28.35 7.50
C ALA A 178 53.35 -27.01 7.28
N HIS A 179 53.42 -26.12 8.26
CA HIS A 179 52.61 -24.90 8.34
C HIS A 179 53.45 -23.63 8.51
N GLY A 180 54.73 -23.70 8.17
CA GLY A 180 55.63 -22.55 8.17
C GLY A 180 56.88 -22.80 7.33
N SER A 181 57.91 -22.01 7.59
CA SER A 181 59.24 -22.21 7.02
C SER A 181 60.30 -22.05 8.10
N VAL A 182 61.36 -22.85 8.02
CA VAL A 182 62.47 -22.79 8.99
C VAL A 182 63.80 -22.56 8.27
N SER A 183 64.61 -21.66 8.83
CA SER A 183 66.01 -21.46 8.48
C SER A 183 66.86 -21.79 9.70
N ILE A 184 67.70 -22.82 9.61
CA ILE A 184 68.60 -23.24 10.67
C ILE A 184 70.07 -23.15 10.23
N SER A 185 70.90 -22.68 11.14
CA SER A 185 72.33 -22.48 10.98
C SER A 185 73.12 -23.67 11.53
N ALA A 186 74.38 -23.83 11.12
CA ALA A 186 75.23 -24.94 11.57
C ALA A 186 75.56 -24.89 13.08
N ASN A 187 75.42 -23.72 13.72
CA ASN A 187 75.53 -23.53 15.17
C ASN A 187 74.21 -23.77 15.93
N GLY A 188 73.17 -24.26 15.26
CA GLY A 188 71.87 -24.57 15.87
C GLY A 188 70.87 -23.41 15.93
N GLU A 189 71.30 -22.16 15.73
CA GLU A 189 70.41 -21.00 15.70
C GLU A 189 69.40 -21.12 14.55
N PHE A 190 68.11 -20.97 14.86
CA PHE A 190 67.04 -21.03 13.88
C PHE A 190 66.05 -19.87 13.96
N THR A 191 65.37 -19.64 12.84
CA THR A 191 64.17 -18.80 12.74
C THR A 191 63.09 -19.62 12.04
N TYR A 192 61.96 -19.78 12.71
CA TYR A 192 60.73 -20.35 12.18
C TYR A 192 59.74 -19.21 11.90
N THR A 193 59.23 -19.15 10.68
CA THR A 193 58.20 -18.18 10.25
C THR A 193 56.90 -18.95 9.96
N PRO A 194 55.82 -18.73 10.74
CA PRO A 194 54.51 -19.29 10.46
C PRO A 194 54.00 -18.93 9.06
N ALA A 195 53.12 -19.76 8.49
CA ALA A 195 52.29 -19.33 7.37
C ALA A 195 51.36 -18.19 7.82
N MET A 196 51.08 -17.24 6.93
CA MET A 196 50.18 -16.13 7.22
C MET A 196 48.81 -16.64 7.71
N GLY A 197 48.39 -16.18 8.90
CA GLY A 197 47.13 -16.57 9.53
C GLY A 197 47.11 -17.99 10.14
N TYR A 198 48.26 -18.66 10.25
CA TYR A 198 48.34 -19.97 10.89
C TYR A 198 48.64 -19.86 12.38
N SER A 199 47.74 -20.42 13.19
CA SER A 199 47.93 -20.73 14.61
C SER A 199 47.78 -22.24 14.83
N GLY A 200 48.29 -22.74 15.96
CA GLY A 200 48.32 -24.17 16.29
C GLY A 200 49.72 -24.78 16.28
N THR A 201 49.80 -26.11 16.20
CA THR A 201 51.07 -26.84 16.36
C THR A 201 51.75 -27.22 15.05
N ASP A 202 53.05 -26.99 14.98
CA ASP A 202 53.90 -27.39 13.87
C ASP A 202 55.16 -28.08 14.39
N GLN A 203 55.92 -28.75 13.51
CA GLN A 203 57.17 -29.37 13.91
C GLN A 203 58.15 -29.54 12.75
N PHE A 204 59.43 -29.58 13.07
CA PHE A 204 60.48 -30.02 12.14
C PHE A 204 61.52 -30.85 12.89
N THR A 205 62.31 -31.63 12.16
CA THR A 205 63.42 -32.42 12.75
C THR A 205 64.75 -31.81 12.34
N TYR A 206 65.77 -31.95 13.18
CA TYR A 206 67.14 -31.56 12.87
C TYR A 206 68.11 -32.70 13.17
N THR A 207 69.26 -32.70 12.49
CA THR A 207 70.31 -33.71 12.66
C THR A 207 71.62 -33.01 13.02
N ILE A 208 72.27 -33.42 14.11
CA ILE A 208 73.62 -33.00 14.45
C ILE A 208 74.64 -34.05 14.03
N THR A 209 75.87 -33.61 13.80
CA THR A 209 77.00 -34.48 13.47
C THR A 209 78.25 -34.00 14.18
N ASP A 210 78.91 -34.90 14.91
CA ASP A 210 80.19 -34.61 15.56
C ASP A 210 81.37 -34.56 14.57
N ALA A 211 82.54 -34.14 15.05
CA ALA A 211 83.75 -34.01 14.25
C ALA A 211 84.29 -35.33 13.67
N ASN A 212 83.87 -36.46 14.22
CA ASN A 212 84.30 -37.82 13.88
C ASN A 212 83.23 -38.59 13.06
N GLY A 213 82.05 -37.99 12.87
CA GLY A 213 80.97 -38.45 12.02
C GLY A 213 79.85 -39.27 12.69
N ALA A 214 79.70 -39.28 14.02
CA ALA A 214 78.44 -39.77 14.60
C ALA A 214 77.33 -38.74 14.37
N THR A 215 76.10 -39.23 14.26
CA THR A 215 74.93 -38.41 13.96
C THR A 215 73.78 -38.82 14.85
N ASP A 216 73.01 -37.84 15.30
CA ASP A 216 71.73 -38.07 15.97
C ASP A 216 70.69 -37.06 15.49
N THR A 217 69.40 -37.37 15.69
CA THR A 217 68.27 -36.58 15.15
C THR A 217 67.19 -36.42 16.19
N ALA A 218 66.76 -35.18 16.39
CA ALA A 218 65.68 -34.79 17.29
C ALA A 218 64.63 -33.92 16.57
N THR A 219 63.55 -33.63 17.28
CA THR A 219 62.36 -32.90 16.81
C THR A 219 62.22 -31.60 17.57
N VAL A 220 61.96 -30.52 16.84
CA VAL A 220 61.51 -29.24 17.38
C VAL A 220 60.00 -29.16 17.24
N TYR A 221 59.31 -29.00 18.37
CA TYR A 221 57.88 -28.76 18.45
C TYR A 221 57.61 -27.25 18.55
N ILE A 222 56.70 -26.74 17.73
CA ILE A 222 56.30 -25.34 17.69
C ILE A 222 54.82 -25.25 18.07
N SER A 223 54.47 -24.32 18.97
CA SER A 223 53.10 -23.95 19.27
C SER A 223 52.90 -22.46 19.00
N ILE A 224 51.90 -22.11 18.20
CA ILE A 224 51.58 -20.72 17.86
C ILE A 224 50.21 -20.37 18.44
N ASP A 225 50.20 -19.38 19.32
CA ASP A 225 48.99 -18.79 19.87
C ASP A 225 48.26 -17.96 18.81
N PRO A 226 46.92 -18.08 18.69
CA PRO A 226 46.14 -17.25 17.77
C PRO A 226 46.11 -15.75 18.12
N SER A 227 46.42 -15.36 19.36
CA SER A 227 46.44 -13.97 19.83
C SER A 227 47.77 -13.29 19.51
N GLU A 228 47.76 -11.98 19.24
CA GLU A 228 48.99 -11.18 19.16
C GLU A 228 49.60 -10.86 20.54
N ASN A 229 48.83 -10.98 21.64
CA ASN A 229 49.26 -10.58 22.99
C ASN A 229 48.95 -11.61 24.11
N GLY A 230 48.45 -12.80 23.78
CA GLY A 230 48.16 -13.87 24.75
C GLY A 230 46.80 -13.77 25.46
N GLY A 231 45.89 -12.92 24.97
CA GLY A 231 44.47 -12.87 25.34
C GLY A 231 43.58 -13.52 24.26
N ASN A 232 42.45 -14.09 24.65
CA ASN A 232 41.45 -14.58 23.70
C ASN A 232 40.10 -14.27 24.32
N ASP A 233 39.50 -13.18 23.84
CA ASP A 233 38.26 -12.57 24.31
C ASP A 233 37.25 -12.59 23.16
N ILE A 234 35.98 -12.79 23.50
CA ILE A 234 34.86 -12.62 22.59
C ILE A 234 33.78 -11.87 23.34
N LEU A 235 33.14 -10.92 22.67
CA LEU A 235 32.08 -10.09 23.23
C LEU A 235 30.80 -10.33 22.44
N ALA A 236 29.85 -10.99 23.07
CA ALA A 236 28.52 -11.19 22.52
C ALA A 236 27.66 -9.96 22.87
N ILE A 237 27.01 -9.36 21.88
CA ILE A 237 26.23 -8.14 22.05
C ILE A 237 24.75 -8.49 21.84
N ASN A 238 23.87 -7.94 22.68
CA ASN A 238 22.45 -8.21 22.57
C ASN A 238 21.90 -7.72 21.23
N ASP A 239 21.03 -8.52 20.63
CA ASP A 239 20.35 -8.22 19.38
C ASP A 239 18.90 -7.84 19.62
N ILE A 240 18.34 -7.06 18.69
CA ILE A 240 16.92 -6.77 18.64
C ILE A 240 16.33 -7.25 17.32
N ASN A 241 15.03 -7.51 17.28
CA ASN A 241 14.31 -7.71 16.02
C ASN A 241 12.81 -7.53 16.23
N ASP A 242 12.11 -6.98 15.24
CA ASP A 242 10.69 -6.74 15.38
C ASP A 242 9.90 -7.52 14.32
N THR A 243 8.70 -7.96 14.68
CA THR A 243 7.78 -8.58 13.71
C THR A 243 6.32 -8.37 14.08
N PHE A 244 5.42 -8.56 13.12
CA PHE A 244 3.99 -8.61 13.40
C PHE A 244 3.56 -9.97 13.94
N GLU A 245 2.43 -9.97 14.66
CA GLU A 245 1.75 -11.18 15.12
C GLU A 245 1.62 -12.23 13.99
N GLY A 246 2.17 -13.42 14.24
CA GLY A 246 2.11 -14.54 13.29
C GLY A 246 2.98 -14.41 12.04
N GLN A 247 3.77 -13.34 11.90
CA GLN A 247 4.75 -13.18 10.82
C GLN A 247 6.12 -13.73 11.26
N PRO A 248 6.70 -14.70 10.53
CA PRO A 248 8.08 -15.09 10.74
C PRO A 248 9.06 -13.96 10.44
N VAL A 249 10.13 -13.87 11.22
CA VAL A 249 11.22 -12.91 11.00
C VAL A 249 12.57 -13.62 11.04
N SER A 250 13.53 -13.09 10.28
CA SER A 250 14.90 -13.59 10.22
C SER A 250 15.85 -12.52 10.74
N GLY A 251 17.01 -12.96 11.21
CA GLY A 251 18.09 -12.12 11.68
C GLY A 251 19.40 -12.90 11.69
N ASP A 252 20.47 -12.23 12.11
CA ASP A 252 21.80 -12.80 12.24
C ASP A 252 22.47 -12.19 13.47
N VAL A 253 22.72 -13.01 14.49
CA VAL A 253 23.29 -12.53 15.77
C VAL A 253 24.77 -12.18 15.68
N GLY A 254 25.43 -12.60 14.61
CA GLY A 254 26.86 -12.37 14.45
C GLY A 254 27.20 -11.02 13.83
N THR A 255 26.22 -10.12 13.62
CA THR A 255 26.50 -8.87 12.91
C THR A 255 27.23 -7.85 13.75
N ASN A 256 26.87 -7.73 15.03
CA ASN A 256 27.42 -6.78 16.01
C ASN A 256 28.26 -7.45 17.10
N ASP A 257 28.61 -8.72 16.95
CA ASP A 257 29.50 -9.43 17.88
C ASP A 257 30.97 -9.13 17.59
N GLU A 258 31.76 -8.88 18.63
CA GLU A 258 33.18 -8.57 18.50
C GLU A 258 34.07 -9.78 18.84
N ASN A 259 35.04 -10.07 17.96
CA ASN A 259 36.15 -10.98 18.21
C ASN A 259 37.49 -10.21 18.07
N PRO A 260 37.86 -9.40 19.08
CA PRO A 260 38.92 -8.41 18.97
C PRO A 260 40.33 -9.03 18.84
N ASP A 261 40.59 -10.18 19.44
CA ASP A 261 41.93 -10.79 19.52
C ASP A 261 41.98 -12.29 19.20
N GLY A 262 40.84 -12.93 18.91
CA GLY A 262 40.75 -14.33 18.52
C GLY A 262 40.88 -14.57 16.99
N PRO A 263 40.88 -15.85 16.55
CA PRO A 263 41.00 -16.17 15.13
C PRO A 263 39.74 -15.73 14.36
N ALA A 264 39.87 -14.68 13.54
CA ALA A 264 38.76 -14.16 12.74
C ALA A 264 38.08 -15.23 11.85
N GLY A 265 36.74 -15.26 11.85
CA GLY A 265 35.94 -16.14 11.01
C GLY A 265 35.87 -17.58 11.53
N SER A 266 36.22 -17.80 12.80
CA SER A 266 36.17 -19.11 13.47
C SER A 266 35.01 -19.25 14.44
N GLU A 267 34.15 -18.23 14.53
CA GLU A 267 33.04 -18.10 15.46
C GLU A 267 31.99 -19.18 15.17
N VAL A 268 31.51 -19.84 16.24
CA VAL A 268 30.45 -20.84 16.19
C VAL A 268 29.36 -20.42 17.15
N TYR A 269 28.17 -20.20 16.60
CA TYR A 269 27.01 -19.77 17.36
C TYR A 269 26.17 -20.96 17.79
N THR A 270 25.74 -20.98 19.05
CA THR A 270 24.88 -22.01 19.60
C THR A 270 23.76 -21.41 20.43
N VAL A 271 22.57 -21.99 20.34
CA VAL A 271 21.44 -21.55 21.14
C VAL A 271 21.51 -22.14 22.57
N VAL A 272 21.41 -21.28 23.58
CA VAL A 272 21.47 -21.63 25.01
C VAL A 272 20.06 -21.81 25.57
N THR A 273 19.20 -20.83 25.36
CA THR A 273 17.78 -20.87 25.76
C THR A 273 16.88 -20.75 24.55
N GLN A 274 15.66 -21.28 24.63
CA GLN A 274 14.69 -21.21 23.54
C GLN A 274 13.63 -20.16 23.89
N PRO A 275 13.04 -19.48 22.89
CA PRO A 275 11.96 -18.54 23.14
C PRO A 275 10.74 -19.23 23.76
N ALA A 276 10.03 -18.50 24.61
CA ALA A 276 8.89 -19.03 25.34
C ALA A 276 7.61 -19.00 24.50
N ASN A 277 7.49 -18.01 23.59
CA ASN A 277 6.27 -17.69 22.86
C ASN A 277 6.41 -17.80 21.34
N GLY A 278 7.42 -18.51 20.84
CA GLY A 278 7.56 -18.82 19.42
C GLY A 278 8.39 -20.07 19.15
N THR A 279 8.66 -20.32 17.87
CA THR A 279 9.54 -21.39 17.41
C THR A 279 10.77 -20.81 16.71
N LEU A 280 11.95 -21.29 17.11
CA LEU A 280 13.24 -20.83 16.58
C LEU A 280 13.87 -21.91 15.67
N VAL A 281 14.33 -21.48 14.51
CA VAL A 281 15.28 -22.22 13.66
C VAL A 281 16.59 -21.45 13.66
N PHE A 282 17.59 -21.96 14.38
CA PHE A 282 18.90 -21.33 14.57
C PHE A 282 19.99 -22.12 13.85
N ASN A 283 20.87 -21.43 13.13
CA ASN A 283 21.98 -22.02 12.40
C ASN A 283 23.33 -21.72 13.10
N ALA A 284 24.34 -22.55 12.85
CA ALA A 284 25.64 -22.40 13.50
C ALA A 284 26.45 -21.19 12.98
N ASP A 285 25.96 -20.51 11.96
CA ASP A 285 26.54 -19.29 11.38
C ASP A 285 25.91 -18.00 11.92
N GLY A 286 25.12 -18.08 13.00
CA GLY A 286 24.46 -16.93 13.64
C GLY A 286 23.07 -16.63 13.07
N THR A 287 22.79 -17.05 11.84
CA THR A 287 21.50 -16.78 11.20
C THR A 287 20.35 -17.55 11.86
N TYR A 288 19.20 -16.89 11.99
CA TYR A 288 18.01 -17.50 12.57
C TYR A 288 16.71 -17.14 11.85
N THR A 289 15.67 -17.91 12.15
CA THR A 289 14.29 -17.56 11.83
C THR A 289 13.43 -17.84 13.05
N TYR A 290 12.77 -16.80 13.55
CA TYR A 290 11.78 -16.85 14.61
C TYR A 290 10.37 -16.84 14.00
N THR A 291 9.45 -17.56 14.61
CA THR A 291 8.03 -17.51 14.26
C THR A 291 7.22 -17.43 15.55
N PRO A 292 6.50 -16.32 15.80
CA PRO A 292 5.64 -16.18 16.96
C PRO A 292 4.56 -17.28 17.00
N ASN A 293 4.15 -17.68 18.20
CA ASN A 293 2.94 -18.49 18.37
C ASN A 293 1.71 -17.67 17.95
N ASP A 294 0.72 -18.32 17.31
CA ASP A 294 -0.57 -17.70 16.99
C ASP A 294 -1.16 -16.99 18.21
N GLY A 295 -1.51 -15.70 18.09
CA GLY A 295 -2.11 -14.93 19.19
C GLY A 295 -1.12 -14.21 20.11
N PHE A 296 0.19 -14.40 19.94
CA PHE A 296 1.19 -13.80 20.82
C PHE A 296 1.54 -12.37 20.39
N ILE A 297 1.51 -11.45 21.36
CA ILE A 297 1.88 -10.04 21.24
C ILE A 297 2.72 -9.69 22.47
N GLY A 298 3.79 -8.93 22.26
CA GLY A 298 4.77 -8.53 23.26
C GLY A 298 6.15 -9.13 23.01
N GLU A 299 7.02 -8.98 24.00
CA GLU A 299 8.42 -9.39 23.94
C GLU A 299 8.60 -10.90 24.13
N ASP A 300 9.43 -11.52 23.29
CA ASP A 300 9.94 -12.88 23.45
C ASP A 300 11.46 -12.86 23.28
N THR A 301 12.17 -13.70 24.03
CA THR A 301 13.64 -13.65 24.08
C THR A 301 14.25 -15.04 23.98
N PHE A 302 15.44 -15.13 23.39
CA PHE A 302 16.29 -16.31 23.48
C PHE A 302 17.76 -15.92 23.63
N THR A 303 18.51 -16.74 24.34
CA THR A 303 19.95 -16.54 24.61
C THR A 303 20.77 -17.41 23.67
N TYR A 304 21.83 -16.86 23.10
CA TYR A 304 22.84 -17.62 22.36
C TYR A 304 24.21 -17.52 23.03
N GLU A 305 25.12 -18.40 22.61
CA GLU A 305 26.52 -18.42 22.99
C GLU A 305 27.34 -18.44 21.70
N VAL A 306 28.25 -17.49 21.56
CA VAL A 306 29.27 -17.47 20.51
C VAL A 306 30.60 -17.91 21.12
N CYS A 307 31.29 -18.82 20.43
CA CYS A 307 32.64 -19.22 20.80
C CYS A 307 33.55 -19.15 19.59
N ASP A 308 34.79 -18.69 19.79
CA ASP A 308 35.80 -18.72 18.73
C ASP A 308 36.50 -20.10 18.60
N GLY A 309 37.39 -20.20 17.62
CA GLY A 309 38.26 -21.34 17.38
C GLY A 309 39.63 -21.27 18.08
N GLY A 310 39.80 -20.36 19.04
CA GLY A 310 41.04 -20.15 19.78
C GLY A 310 41.44 -21.32 20.69
N SER A 311 42.65 -21.27 21.25
CA SER A 311 43.14 -22.24 22.24
C SER A 311 44.00 -21.54 23.31
N PRO A 312 43.42 -21.12 24.45
CA PRO A 312 42.09 -21.49 24.95
C PRO A 312 40.95 -20.87 24.13
N GLN A 313 39.81 -21.56 24.05
CA GLN A 313 38.60 -21.06 23.39
C GLN A 313 37.92 -19.99 24.26
N ALA A 314 37.57 -18.85 23.67
CA ALA A 314 36.71 -17.84 24.29
C ALA A 314 35.26 -18.12 23.94
N CYS A 315 34.35 -17.85 24.89
CA CYS A 315 32.92 -17.90 24.68
C CYS A 315 32.24 -16.78 25.47
N ASP A 316 31.19 -16.20 24.91
CA ASP A 316 30.33 -15.23 25.57
C ASP A 316 28.86 -15.43 25.17
N GLN A 317 27.93 -14.85 25.92
CA GLN A 317 26.48 -15.02 25.73
C GLN A 317 25.76 -13.69 25.67
N ALA A 318 24.81 -13.59 24.74
CA ALA A 318 23.91 -12.47 24.62
C ALA A 318 22.47 -12.94 24.34
N ASP A 319 21.53 -12.03 24.54
CA ASP A 319 20.12 -12.23 24.32
C ASP A 319 19.67 -11.57 23.02
N VAL A 320 18.81 -12.28 22.28
CA VAL A 320 18.02 -11.71 21.18
C VAL A 320 16.65 -11.38 21.71
N ILE A 321 16.26 -10.12 21.62
CA ILE A 321 14.98 -9.61 22.12
C ILE A 321 14.09 -9.34 20.91
N ILE A 322 12.96 -10.03 20.83
CA ILE A 322 12.04 -9.94 19.70
C ILE A 322 10.73 -9.30 20.14
N GLN A 323 10.42 -8.12 19.59
CA GLN A 323 9.12 -7.51 19.81
C GLN A 323 8.10 -8.03 18.80
N VAL A 324 7.04 -8.67 19.29
CA VAL A 324 5.90 -9.09 18.47
C VAL A 324 4.76 -8.08 18.59
N ILE A 325 4.54 -7.34 17.51
CA ILE A 325 3.64 -6.19 17.43
C ILE A 325 2.26 -6.66 16.94
N PRO A 326 1.14 -6.16 17.49
CA PRO A 326 -0.17 -6.44 16.93
C PRO A 326 -0.30 -5.93 15.49
N PHE A 327 -1.24 -6.46 14.72
CA PHE A 327 -1.63 -5.79 13.48
C PHE A 327 -2.28 -4.43 13.80
N PRO A 328 -2.02 -3.39 12.99
CA PRO A 328 -2.53 -2.05 13.25
C PRO A 328 -4.05 -2.05 13.36
N THR A 329 -4.55 -1.24 14.29
CA THR A 329 -5.98 -1.07 14.55
C THR A 329 -6.42 0.36 14.24
N THR A 330 -7.68 0.70 14.52
CA THR A 330 -8.18 2.09 14.42
C THR A 330 -8.13 2.82 15.77
N THR A 331 -7.60 2.16 16.80
CA THR A 331 -7.45 2.68 18.15
C THR A 331 -5.98 2.89 18.46
N ASN A 332 -5.67 3.87 19.31
CA ASN A 332 -4.30 4.13 19.75
C ASN A 332 -3.66 2.88 20.38
N ASP A 333 -2.62 2.37 19.72
CA ASP A 333 -1.75 1.29 20.15
C ASP A 333 -0.57 1.87 20.98
N PRO A 334 0.00 1.11 21.93
CA PRO A 334 1.15 1.58 22.69
C PRO A 334 2.40 1.69 21.80
N PRO A 335 3.34 2.58 22.15
CA PRO A 335 4.62 2.63 21.47
C PRO A 335 5.39 1.31 21.65
N VAL A 336 6.30 1.03 20.73
CA VAL A 336 7.30 -0.02 20.82
C VAL A 336 8.57 0.60 21.39
N ALA A 337 8.89 0.19 22.62
CA ALA A 337 10.12 0.55 23.32
C ALA A 337 11.12 -0.59 23.12
N ASN A 338 12.10 -0.40 22.25
CA ASN A 338 13.09 -1.40 21.92
C ASN A 338 14.23 -1.34 22.94
N ASP A 339 14.69 -2.51 23.36
CA ASP A 339 15.80 -2.58 24.31
C ASP A 339 17.08 -2.02 23.65
N ASP A 340 17.84 -1.27 24.43
CA ASP A 340 19.06 -0.62 23.98
C ASP A 340 20.28 -1.31 24.58
N THR A 341 21.37 -1.33 23.82
CA THR A 341 22.68 -1.75 24.30
C THR A 341 23.69 -0.64 24.12
N ASN A 342 24.61 -0.49 25.06
CA ASN A 342 25.73 0.45 24.94
C ASN A 342 26.97 -0.12 25.65
N ILE A 343 28.16 0.27 25.21
CA ILE A 343 29.41 -0.22 25.76
C ILE A 343 30.26 0.96 26.20
N THR A 344 30.91 0.82 27.36
CA THR A 344 31.85 1.84 27.84
C THR A 344 33.00 1.22 28.62
N GLU A 345 34.05 1.98 28.83
CA GLU A 345 35.21 1.53 29.61
C GLU A 345 35.06 1.84 31.11
N VAL A 346 35.81 1.12 31.95
CA VAL A 346 35.86 1.36 33.39
C VAL A 346 36.12 2.84 33.73
N GLY A 347 35.11 3.49 34.30
CA GLY A 347 35.19 4.87 34.78
C GLY A 347 35.00 5.94 33.71
N VAL A 348 34.63 5.55 32.48
CA VAL A 348 34.28 6.46 31.39
C VAL A 348 32.75 6.64 31.37
N PRO A 349 32.23 7.88 31.46
CA PRO A 349 30.82 8.15 31.19
C PRO A 349 30.50 8.03 29.70
N ILE A 350 29.32 7.52 29.37
CA ILE A 350 28.83 7.39 28.00
C ILE A 350 27.47 8.09 27.84
N ASP A 351 27.27 8.71 26.69
CA ASP A 351 26.03 9.35 26.28
C ASP A 351 25.30 8.44 25.27
N GLY A 352 23.97 8.45 25.26
CA GLY A 352 23.15 7.70 24.30
C GLY A 352 21.74 8.27 24.17
N ASN A 353 20.89 7.62 23.38
CA ASN A 353 19.49 8.00 23.21
C ASN A 353 18.60 6.77 23.00
N VAL A 354 17.67 6.53 23.92
CA VAL A 354 16.75 5.38 23.88
C VAL A 354 15.67 5.50 22.81
N LEU A 355 15.39 6.71 22.30
CA LEU A 355 14.33 6.90 21.30
C LEU A 355 14.82 6.68 19.86
N SER A 356 16.04 6.17 19.67
CA SER A 356 16.66 6.09 18.33
C SER A 356 16.08 4.95 17.50
N ASN A 357 15.70 3.85 18.15
CA ASN A 357 15.08 2.66 17.60
C ASN A 357 13.64 2.43 18.12
N ASP A 358 13.12 3.33 18.96
CA ASP A 358 11.72 3.33 19.41
C ASP A 358 10.79 3.95 18.37
N PHE A 359 9.56 3.45 18.30
CA PHE A 359 8.53 4.02 17.43
C PHE A 359 7.13 3.81 17.99
N ASP A 360 6.19 4.56 17.44
CA ASP A 360 4.77 4.37 17.69
C ASP A 360 4.10 3.78 16.44
N PRO A 361 3.37 2.66 16.54
CA PRO A 361 2.69 2.05 15.40
C PRO A 361 1.68 2.97 14.71
N ASP A 362 1.06 3.92 15.42
CA ASP A 362 0.12 4.88 14.84
C ASP A 362 0.81 6.16 14.32
N GLY A 363 2.13 6.27 14.53
CA GLY A 363 2.93 7.44 14.16
C GLY A 363 2.77 8.61 15.14
N ASP A 364 2.23 8.39 16.33
CA ASP A 364 2.08 9.42 17.35
C ASP A 364 3.45 9.78 17.98
N PRO A 365 3.69 11.06 18.31
CA PRO A 365 4.91 11.48 19.01
C PRO A 365 5.13 10.79 20.36
N ILE A 366 6.29 10.16 20.51
CA ILE A 366 6.70 9.48 21.74
C ILE A 366 7.59 10.36 22.64
N THR A 367 7.55 10.15 23.96
CA THR A 367 8.37 10.90 24.94
C THR A 367 8.70 10.03 26.16
N VAL A 368 9.93 10.13 26.66
CA VAL A 368 10.34 9.43 27.89
C VAL A 368 9.70 10.10 29.11
N THR A 369 9.08 9.30 29.97
CA THR A 369 8.30 9.78 31.13
C THR A 369 8.81 9.31 32.49
N ASP A 370 9.49 8.17 32.57
CA ASP A 370 10.04 7.62 33.82
C ASP A 370 11.26 6.73 33.54
N ASN A 371 12.08 6.46 34.57
CA ASN A 371 13.21 5.53 34.52
C ASN A 371 13.57 4.95 35.90
N THR A 372 14.27 3.82 35.91
CA THR A 372 14.89 3.26 37.12
C THR A 372 16.36 3.65 37.24
N ASP A 373 16.93 3.49 38.43
CA ASP A 373 18.37 3.69 38.66
C ASP A 373 19.10 2.35 38.47
N PRO A 374 20.27 2.32 37.82
CA PRO A 374 21.10 1.12 37.69
C PRO A 374 21.77 0.71 39.02
N GLU A 375 22.26 -0.53 39.14
CA GLU A 375 22.83 -1.05 40.40
C GLU A 375 24.28 -0.63 40.62
N HIS A 376 25.04 -0.46 39.54
CA HIS A 376 26.49 -0.25 39.53
C HIS A 376 26.92 1.04 38.83
N GLY A 377 26.02 2.02 38.75
CA GLY A 377 26.31 3.34 38.21
C GLY A 377 25.22 4.37 38.54
N THR A 378 25.20 5.46 37.79
CA THR A 378 24.14 6.47 37.82
C THR A 378 23.75 6.87 36.42
N VAL A 379 22.46 7.07 36.19
CA VAL A 379 21.92 7.54 34.91
C VAL A 379 21.16 8.85 35.07
N VAL A 380 21.24 9.71 34.06
CA VAL A 380 20.34 10.87 33.88
C VAL A 380 19.76 10.79 32.48
N ILE A 381 18.45 10.58 32.37
CA ILE A 381 17.71 10.56 31.11
C ILE A 381 16.81 11.79 30.99
N ASN A 382 16.70 12.32 29.78
CA ASN A 382 15.86 13.46 29.43
C ASN A 382 14.59 12.99 28.69
N PRO A 383 13.52 13.80 28.68
CA PRO A 383 12.29 13.44 27.96
C PRO A 383 12.47 13.23 26.45
N ASP A 384 13.52 13.79 25.84
CA ASP A 384 13.86 13.59 24.44
C ASP A 384 14.67 12.30 24.19
N GLY A 385 14.74 11.41 25.18
CA GLY A 385 15.42 10.11 25.09
C GLY A 385 16.91 10.15 25.40
N THR A 386 17.54 11.33 25.33
CA THR A 386 18.98 11.44 25.58
C THR A 386 19.33 11.10 27.02
N TYR A 387 20.36 10.27 27.23
CA TYR A 387 20.85 9.89 28.54
C TYR A 387 22.36 10.01 28.65
N THR A 388 22.83 10.16 29.90
CA THR A 388 24.24 9.98 30.28
C THR A 388 24.31 8.94 31.39
N TYR A 389 25.06 7.87 31.18
CA TYR A 389 25.42 6.89 32.19
C TYR A 389 26.83 7.16 32.74
N THR A 390 27.04 6.90 34.02
CA THR A 390 28.36 6.96 34.65
C THR A 390 28.54 5.74 35.54
N PRO A 391 29.49 4.84 35.24
CA PRO A 391 29.73 3.66 36.06
C PRO A 391 30.32 4.02 37.42
N ASP A 392 30.05 3.18 38.42
CA ASP A 392 30.72 3.24 39.71
C ASP A 392 32.23 3.06 39.53
N THR A 393 33.00 3.72 40.39
CA THR A 393 34.46 3.71 40.27
C THR A 393 35.03 2.30 40.37
N GLY A 394 35.66 1.83 39.29
CA GLY A 394 36.31 0.53 39.22
C GLY A 394 35.36 -0.64 39.02
N TYR A 395 34.09 -0.38 38.67
CA TYR A 395 33.17 -1.41 38.24
C TYR A 395 33.48 -1.85 36.80
N SER A 396 33.35 -3.15 36.55
CA SER A 396 33.44 -3.80 35.25
C SER A 396 32.38 -4.90 35.18
N GLY A 397 31.77 -5.09 34.03
CA GLY A 397 30.64 -6.00 33.79
C GLY A 397 29.34 -5.27 33.41
N GLN A 398 28.29 -6.05 33.22
CA GLN A 398 26.96 -5.59 32.80
C GLN A 398 26.16 -4.88 33.91
N ASP A 399 25.67 -3.68 33.61
CA ASP A 399 24.69 -2.94 34.41
C ASP A 399 23.46 -2.59 33.55
N SER A 400 22.32 -2.27 34.16
CA SER A 400 21.12 -1.95 33.38
C SER A 400 20.14 -1.03 34.10
N PHE A 401 19.31 -0.35 33.33
CA PHE A 401 18.17 0.41 33.83
C PHE A 401 16.98 0.31 32.86
N GLU A 402 15.77 0.47 33.37
CA GLU A 402 14.54 0.49 32.59
C GLU A 402 14.10 1.94 32.36
N TYR A 403 13.49 2.21 31.20
CA TYR A 403 12.84 3.48 30.88
C TYR A 403 11.38 3.26 30.49
N THR A 404 10.56 4.31 30.54
CA THR A 404 9.16 4.28 30.10
C THR A 404 8.92 5.37 29.09
N VAL A 405 8.43 4.99 27.91
CA VAL A 405 8.03 5.87 26.83
C VAL A 405 6.51 5.86 26.70
N CYS A 406 5.91 7.02 26.45
CA CYS A 406 4.48 7.15 26.22
C CYS A 406 4.21 7.97 24.95
N ASP A 407 3.14 7.63 24.25
CA ASP A 407 2.57 8.40 23.14
C ASP A 407 1.76 9.62 23.64
N ASP A 408 1.27 10.44 22.70
CA ASP A 408 0.33 11.53 22.98
C ASP A 408 -1.11 11.29 22.46
N GLY A 409 -1.43 10.05 22.12
CA GLY A 409 -2.74 9.60 21.69
C GLY A 409 -3.83 9.64 22.78
N ASP A 410 -5.09 9.37 22.39
CA ASP A 410 -6.24 9.33 23.31
C ASP A 410 -7.01 7.99 23.23
N PRO A 411 -6.91 7.10 24.23
CA PRO A 411 -6.18 7.28 25.50
C PRO A 411 -4.67 7.08 25.35
N GLN A 412 -3.89 7.91 26.05
CA GLN A 412 -2.43 7.74 26.12
C GLN A 412 -2.03 6.33 26.54
N ALA A 413 -1.12 5.72 25.79
CA ALA A 413 -0.51 4.44 26.12
C ALA A 413 1.01 4.58 26.32
N CYS A 414 1.61 3.56 26.95
CA CYS A 414 3.03 3.57 27.32
C CYS A 414 3.62 2.16 27.23
N ALA A 415 4.91 2.09 26.94
CA ALA A 415 5.73 0.89 26.97
C ALA A 415 7.03 1.12 27.76
N THR A 416 7.71 0.02 28.09
CA THR A 416 8.95 0.02 28.86
C THR A 416 10.00 -0.76 28.09
N GLY A 417 11.19 -0.17 27.93
CA GLY A 417 12.38 -0.83 27.42
C GLY A 417 13.49 -0.84 28.47
N THR A 418 14.53 -1.62 28.22
CA THR A 418 15.72 -1.78 29.05
C THR A 418 16.95 -1.29 28.31
N VAL A 419 17.78 -0.49 28.97
CA VAL A 419 19.13 -0.19 28.51
C VAL A 419 20.11 -1.10 29.25
N THR A 420 20.85 -1.91 28.49
CA THR A 420 21.95 -2.73 28.97
C THR A 420 23.27 -2.05 28.65
N ILE A 421 24.15 -1.92 29.66
CA ILE A 421 25.46 -1.30 29.50
C ILE A 421 26.54 -2.28 29.93
N GLU A 422 27.42 -2.66 28.99
CA GLU A 422 28.61 -3.45 29.30
C GLU A 422 29.78 -2.52 29.63
N VAL A 423 30.35 -2.68 30.83
CA VAL A 423 31.51 -1.90 31.27
C VAL A 423 32.78 -2.75 31.13
N ILE A 424 33.51 -2.54 30.03
CA ILE A 424 34.70 -3.31 29.66
C ILE A 424 36.00 -2.68 30.17
N ALA A 425 37.08 -3.46 30.15
CA ALA A 425 38.43 -2.95 30.41
C ALA A 425 38.95 -2.13 29.21
N ASP A 426 39.81 -1.14 29.48
CA ASP A 426 40.52 -0.38 28.44
C ASP A 426 41.58 -1.28 27.79
N THR A 427 41.29 -1.75 26.57
CA THR A 427 42.14 -2.64 25.76
C THR A 427 42.75 -1.94 24.54
N GLY A 428 42.39 -0.68 24.27
CA GLY A 428 42.87 0.05 23.12
C GLY A 428 41.80 0.92 22.48
N ASN A 429 41.70 0.84 21.15
CA ASN A 429 40.79 1.64 20.36
C ASN A 429 39.73 0.72 19.76
N THR A 430 38.46 0.89 20.10
CA THR A 430 37.34 0.08 19.63
C THR A 430 36.17 0.92 19.14
N THR A 431 35.24 0.30 18.40
CA THR A 431 34.00 0.92 17.94
C THR A 431 32.91 -0.13 17.90
N VAL A 432 31.73 0.21 18.40
CA VAL A 432 30.57 -0.69 18.49
C VAL A 432 29.46 -0.15 17.61
N ALA A 433 28.95 -1.01 16.73
CA ALA A 433 27.73 -0.81 15.96
C ALA A 433 26.59 -1.57 16.63
N ASN A 434 25.44 -0.93 16.84
CA ASN A 434 24.29 -1.57 17.46
C ASN A 434 23.17 -1.79 16.43
N ASP A 435 22.44 -2.89 16.59
CA ASP A 435 21.30 -3.17 15.74
C ASP A 435 20.23 -2.07 15.85
N ASP A 436 19.69 -1.67 14.70
CA ASP A 436 18.65 -0.66 14.62
C ASP A 436 17.29 -1.29 14.33
N ALA A 437 16.22 -0.66 14.82
CA ALA A 437 14.85 -0.97 14.40
C ALA A 437 14.16 0.30 13.90
N TYR A 438 13.45 0.18 12.78
CA TYR A 438 12.66 1.27 12.21
C TYR A 438 11.29 0.80 11.73
N TYR A 439 10.37 1.74 11.73
CA TYR A 439 8.99 1.55 11.32
C TYR A 439 8.61 2.46 10.15
N GLY A 440 7.69 2.01 9.30
CA GLY A 440 7.07 2.86 8.30
C GLY A 440 5.85 2.25 7.64
N GLU A 441 5.18 3.08 6.82
CA GLU A 441 3.98 2.69 6.10
C GLU A 441 4.28 2.20 4.67
N VAL A 442 3.40 1.35 4.15
CA VAL A 442 3.43 0.86 2.78
C VAL A 442 3.51 2.01 1.76
N ASN A 443 4.42 1.88 0.80
CA ASN A 443 4.72 2.89 -0.24
C ASN A 443 5.31 4.22 0.27
N THR A 444 5.67 4.32 1.56
CA THR A 444 6.33 5.50 2.13
C THR A 444 7.82 5.19 2.38
N PRO A 445 8.76 6.06 1.97
CA PRO A 445 10.16 5.87 2.34
C PRO A 445 10.39 6.02 3.85
N VAL A 446 11.23 5.14 4.41
CA VAL A 446 11.70 5.21 5.81
C VAL A 446 13.06 5.90 5.83
N THR A 447 13.26 6.83 6.77
CA THR A 447 14.52 7.55 6.94
C THR A 447 14.96 7.50 8.39
N GLY A 448 16.24 7.24 8.62
CA GLY A 448 16.84 7.18 9.94
C GLY A 448 18.34 7.47 9.88
N ASN A 449 19.03 7.19 10.97
CA ASN A 449 20.47 7.34 11.08
C ASN A 449 21.03 6.23 11.96
N VAL A 450 21.80 5.33 11.34
CA VAL A 450 22.36 4.15 12.03
C VAL A 450 23.39 4.51 13.11
N LEU A 451 23.99 5.70 13.03
CA LEU A 451 24.97 6.14 14.03
C LEU A 451 24.33 6.71 15.32
N ASP A 452 22.99 6.70 15.44
CA ASP A 452 22.31 7.33 16.59
C ASP A 452 22.39 6.47 17.86
N ASN A 453 22.51 5.14 17.72
CA ASN A 453 22.70 4.17 18.80
C ASN A 453 24.10 3.54 18.83
N ASP A 454 24.96 3.80 17.84
CA ASP A 454 26.35 3.35 17.83
C ASP A 454 27.21 4.05 18.89
N SER A 455 28.26 3.37 19.36
CA SER A 455 29.08 3.87 20.47
C SER A 455 30.59 3.64 20.28
N ASP A 456 31.37 4.61 20.73
CA ASP A 456 32.83 4.58 20.72
C ASP A 456 33.29 4.94 22.14
N PRO A 457 33.74 3.95 22.94
CA PRO A 457 34.06 4.18 24.35
C PRO A 457 35.14 5.23 24.57
N GLU A 458 36.06 5.39 23.62
CA GLU A 458 37.15 6.36 23.70
C GLU A 458 36.78 7.73 23.06
N GLY A 459 35.55 7.89 22.60
CA GLY A 459 34.96 9.12 22.07
C GLY A 459 35.51 9.58 20.73
N GLN A 460 36.01 8.67 19.88
CA GLN A 460 36.33 8.99 18.50
C GLN A 460 35.07 9.12 17.63
N ALA A 461 35.26 9.75 16.47
CA ALA A 461 34.16 9.99 15.54
C ALA A 461 33.96 8.77 14.65
N GLN A 462 32.77 8.18 14.72
CA GLN A 462 32.36 7.07 13.87
C GLN A 462 31.88 7.56 12.50
N THR A 463 31.99 6.70 11.49
CA THR A 463 31.57 6.97 10.10
C THR A 463 31.16 5.67 9.44
N VAL A 464 30.07 5.68 8.67
CA VAL A 464 29.67 4.51 7.87
C VAL A 464 30.61 4.32 6.68
N ASP A 465 31.11 3.10 6.49
CA ASP A 465 31.84 2.71 5.28
C ASP A 465 30.87 2.48 4.10
N THR A 466 30.54 3.57 3.42
CA THR A 466 29.73 3.55 2.19
C THR A 466 30.38 2.81 1.00
N SER A 467 31.63 2.36 1.11
CA SER A 467 32.27 1.54 0.07
C SER A 467 31.88 0.06 0.14
N VAL A 468 31.42 -0.39 1.30
CA VAL A 468 30.92 -1.75 1.55
C VAL A 468 29.44 -1.78 1.93
N SER A 469 28.91 -0.70 2.50
CA SER A 469 27.51 -0.62 2.94
C SER A 469 26.52 -0.29 1.79
N PRO A 470 25.34 -0.95 1.74
CA PRO A 470 24.95 -2.08 2.58
C PRO A 470 25.73 -3.35 2.21
N ILE A 471 26.19 -4.11 3.21
CA ILE A 471 26.91 -5.38 3.00
C ILE A 471 25.92 -6.42 2.45
N VAL A 472 24.78 -6.55 3.13
CA VAL A 472 23.60 -7.27 2.65
C VAL A 472 22.50 -6.26 2.36
N ALA A 473 22.05 -6.21 1.11
CA ALA A 473 20.98 -5.32 0.68
C ALA A 473 19.60 -5.84 1.10
N PRO A 474 18.61 -4.95 1.28
CA PRO A 474 17.25 -5.34 1.59
C PRO A 474 16.62 -6.19 0.48
N ALA A 475 15.78 -7.15 0.87
CA ALA A 475 15.14 -8.09 -0.04
C ALA A 475 13.88 -7.49 -0.68
N ASN A 476 13.17 -6.62 0.04
CA ASN A 476 11.86 -6.10 -0.34
C ASN A 476 11.84 -4.57 -0.53
N GLY A 477 13.01 -3.95 -0.70
CA GLY A 477 13.13 -2.54 -1.03
C GLY A 477 14.51 -2.17 -1.56
N SER A 478 14.86 -0.89 -1.44
CA SER A 478 16.19 -0.38 -1.77
C SER A 478 16.63 0.66 -0.74
N VAL A 479 17.91 0.65 -0.38
CA VAL A 479 18.47 1.59 0.59
C VAL A 479 19.54 2.47 -0.04
N VAL A 480 19.56 3.74 0.35
CA VAL A 480 20.67 4.67 0.13
C VAL A 480 21.17 5.09 1.50
N ILE A 481 22.39 4.69 1.85
CA ILE A 481 23.06 5.03 3.12
C ILE A 481 24.23 5.98 2.86
N ASN A 482 24.41 6.97 3.73
CA ASN A 482 25.45 8.00 3.62
C ASN A 482 26.53 7.81 4.69
N SER A 483 27.67 8.45 4.50
CA SER A 483 28.80 8.34 5.44
C SER A 483 28.51 8.95 6.82
N ASP A 484 27.56 9.87 6.91
CA ASP A 484 27.10 10.46 8.17
C ASP A 484 26.02 9.60 8.87
N GLY A 485 25.84 8.35 8.44
CA GLY A 485 24.89 7.39 9.00
C GLY A 485 23.46 7.53 8.49
N THR A 486 23.10 8.70 7.94
CA THR A 486 21.75 8.93 7.43
C THR A 486 21.43 7.97 6.29
N PHE A 487 20.22 7.41 6.31
CA PHE A 487 19.74 6.54 5.23
C PHE A 487 18.33 6.87 4.77
N THR A 488 17.99 6.34 3.60
CA THR A 488 16.61 6.29 3.09
C THR A 488 16.35 4.91 2.52
N TYR A 489 15.45 4.17 3.15
CA TYR A 489 14.90 2.93 2.64
C TYR A 489 13.61 3.22 1.86
N THR A 490 13.47 2.65 0.67
CA THR A 490 12.27 2.73 -0.16
C THR A 490 11.71 1.32 -0.34
N PRO A 491 10.55 1.00 0.26
CA PRO A 491 9.88 -0.28 0.08
C PRO A 491 9.52 -0.51 -1.40
N ASN A 492 9.45 -1.76 -1.84
CA ASN A 492 8.82 -2.11 -3.12
C ASN A 492 7.33 -1.74 -3.09
N ASP A 493 6.76 -1.36 -4.24
CA ASP A 493 5.33 -1.00 -4.36
C ASP A 493 4.43 -2.09 -3.73
N GLY A 494 3.64 -1.70 -2.73
CA GLY A 494 2.69 -2.56 -2.02
C GLY A 494 3.31 -3.58 -1.07
N PHE A 495 4.60 -3.47 -0.75
CA PHE A 495 5.24 -4.36 0.23
C PHE A 495 4.79 -4.03 1.66
N THR A 496 4.41 -5.07 2.41
CA THR A 496 4.13 -5.04 3.85
C THR A 496 4.84 -6.22 4.51
N GLY A 497 5.27 -6.05 5.76
CA GLY A 497 6.05 -7.04 6.52
C GLY A 497 7.45 -6.55 6.85
N THR A 498 8.36 -7.48 7.13
CA THR A 498 9.72 -7.19 7.61
C THR A 498 10.75 -7.19 6.47
N ASP A 499 11.73 -6.29 6.56
CA ASP A 499 12.92 -6.25 5.69
C ASP A 499 14.13 -5.86 6.54
N GLN A 500 15.34 -6.08 6.02
CA GLN A 500 16.56 -5.74 6.77
C GLN A 500 17.73 -5.43 5.84
N PHE A 501 18.73 -4.71 6.34
CA PHE A 501 20.02 -4.57 5.66
C PHE A 501 21.15 -4.44 6.67
N THR A 502 22.38 -4.79 6.30
CA THR A 502 23.54 -4.66 7.18
C THR A 502 24.46 -3.53 6.74
N TYR A 503 25.07 -2.84 7.70
CA TYR A 503 26.01 -1.74 7.48
C TYR A 503 27.31 -1.96 8.26
N GLN A 504 28.36 -1.24 7.88
CA GLN A 504 29.64 -1.27 8.57
C GLN A 504 30.07 0.15 8.92
N ILE A 505 30.56 0.33 10.14
CA ILE A 505 31.17 1.57 10.62
C ILE A 505 32.68 1.42 10.79
N PHE A 506 33.36 2.56 10.89
CA PHE A 506 34.74 2.66 11.32
C PHE A 506 34.94 3.96 12.06
N ASP A 507 35.91 3.98 12.98
CA ASP A 507 36.23 5.16 13.77
C ASP A 507 37.39 6.00 13.16
N ALA A 508 37.70 7.11 13.83
CA ALA A 508 38.84 7.96 13.51
C ALA A 508 40.13 7.58 14.29
N GLY A 509 40.12 6.41 14.91
CA GLY A 509 41.10 5.84 15.81
C GLY A 509 42.39 5.37 15.15
N SER A 510 43.32 4.87 15.97
CA SER A 510 44.56 4.25 15.48
C SER A 510 45.04 3.12 16.41
N PRO A 511 44.99 1.84 15.98
CA PRO A 511 44.48 1.37 14.68
C PRO A 511 43.00 1.72 14.46
N VAL A 512 42.56 1.77 13.20
CA VAL A 512 41.15 2.02 12.89
C VAL A 512 40.36 0.78 13.29
N ALA A 513 39.38 0.92 14.17
CA ALA A 513 38.43 -0.16 14.48
C ALA A 513 37.24 -0.12 13.52
N THR A 514 36.60 -1.26 13.32
CA THR A 514 35.43 -1.41 12.45
C THR A 514 34.47 -2.40 13.06
N ASP A 515 33.18 -2.15 12.89
CA ASP A 515 32.13 -3.04 13.34
C ASP A 515 30.93 -3.03 12.39
N VAL A 516 30.06 -4.02 12.49
CA VAL A 516 28.91 -4.26 11.62
C VAL A 516 27.64 -4.33 12.48
N ALA A 517 26.49 -3.99 11.91
CA ALA A 517 25.20 -4.24 12.56
C ALA A 517 24.09 -4.37 11.53
N THR A 518 22.92 -4.78 11.99
CA THR A 518 21.71 -4.97 11.19
C THR A 518 20.70 -3.87 11.46
N VAL A 519 20.11 -3.34 10.40
CA VAL A 519 18.90 -2.52 10.46
C VAL A 519 17.70 -3.39 10.15
N TYR A 520 16.77 -3.52 11.10
CA TYR A 520 15.47 -4.15 10.93
C TYR A 520 14.41 -3.11 10.60
N ILE A 521 13.56 -3.40 9.61
CA ILE A 521 12.53 -2.49 9.13
C ILE A 521 11.20 -3.23 9.11
N ILE A 522 10.19 -2.64 9.74
CA ILE A 522 8.81 -3.07 9.62
C ILE A 522 8.05 -2.09 8.74
N ILE A 523 7.39 -2.64 7.72
CA ILE A 523 6.46 -1.90 6.86
C ILE A 523 5.04 -2.36 7.12
N GLU A 524 4.23 -1.44 7.66
CA GLU A 524 2.83 -1.66 7.93
C GLU A 524 1.91 -1.26 6.77
N GLU A 525 0.64 -1.67 6.83
CA GLU A 525 -0.43 -1.08 6.06
C GLU A 525 -1.61 -0.82 6.99
N SER A 526 -1.92 0.46 7.23
CA SER A 526 -2.99 0.86 8.15
C SER A 526 -4.35 0.37 7.65
N PRO A 527 -5.23 -0.11 8.55
CA PRO A 527 -6.55 -0.55 8.16
C PRO A 527 -7.43 0.64 7.76
N VAL A 528 -7.90 0.62 6.52
CA VAL A 528 -8.88 1.55 5.99
C VAL A 528 -10.15 0.77 5.66
N SER A 529 -11.23 1.04 6.38
CA SER A 529 -12.57 0.55 6.03
C SER A 529 -13.35 1.67 5.35
N LYS A 530 -13.68 1.48 4.07
CA LYS A 530 -14.39 2.50 3.30
C LYS A 530 -15.37 1.88 2.34
N LEU A 531 -16.60 2.40 2.32
CA LEU A 531 -17.60 2.05 1.32
C LEU A 531 -17.69 3.16 0.26
N GLN A 532 -18.06 2.76 -0.94
CA GLN A 532 -18.57 3.62 -2.00
C GLN A 532 -19.97 3.12 -2.36
N PHE A 533 -20.94 4.01 -2.37
CA PHE A 533 -22.35 3.67 -2.54
C PHE A 533 -22.94 4.40 -3.74
N VAL A 534 -23.30 3.65 -4.78
CA VAL A 534 -23.98 4.18 -5.97
C VAL A 534 -25.42 3.72 -6.00
N LYS A 535 -26.32 4.65 -6.30
CA LYS A 535 -27.76 4.42 -6.48
C LYS A 535 -28.20 4.96 -7.83
N THR A 536 -28.70 4.05 -8.66
CA THR A 536 -29.27 4.40 -9.96
C THR A 536 -30.76 4.12 -9.99
N ALA A 537 -31.47 4.80 -10.88
CA ALA A 537 -32.92 4.69 -11.01
C ALA A 537 -33.34 4.51 -12.48
N GLU A 538 -34.40 3.73 -12.68
CA GLU A 538 -35.05 3.54 -13.96
C GLU A 538 -36.58 3.70 -13.79
N LEU A 539 -37.18 4.64 -14.52
CA LEU A 539 -38.64 4.76 -14.63
C LEU A 539 -39.17 3.56 -15.43
N ASN A 540 -40.02 2.76 -14.82
CA ASN A 540 -40.71 1.67 -15.48
C ASN A 540 -41.99 2.23 -16.13
N ASP A 541 -41.89 2.66 -17.39
CA ASP A 541 -43.05 3.03 -18.21
C ASP A 541 -43.77 1.74 -18.66
N GLU A 542 -44.77 1.31 -17.89
CA GLU A 542 -45.44 0.03 -18.13
C GLU A 542 -46.41 0.08 -19.32
N ASN A 543 -46.88 1.28 -19.70
CA ASN A 543 -47.87 1.48 -20.75
C ASN A 543 -47.24 1.90 -22.11
N GLN A 544 -45.97 2.30 -22.11
CA GLN A 544 -45.15 2.75 -23.24
C GLN A 544 -45.63 4.05 -23.90
N ASP A 545 -46.18 4.99 -23.13
CA ASP A 545 -46.60 6.32 -23.59
C ASP A 545 -45.55 7.42 -23.38
N ALA A 546 -44.42 7.08 -22.76
CA ALA A 546 -43.30 7.96 -22.41
C ALA A 546 -43.57 8.99 -21.29
N PHE A 547 -44.71 8.91 -20.61
CA PHE A 547 -45.08 9.78 -19.50
C PHE A 547 -45.25 8.98 -18.21
N ALA A 548 -44.92 9.61 -17.08
CA ALA A 548 -45.12 9.01 -15.77
C ALA A 548 -46.59 9.10 -15.36
N GLN A 549 -47.15 7.98 -14.89
CA GLN A 549 -48.52 7.89 -14.38
C GLN A 549 -48.58 7.41 -12.93
N VAL A 550 -49.67 7.76 -12.25
CA VAL A 550 -49.90 7.33 -10.87
C VAL A 550 -50.02 5.81 -10.83
N GLY A 551 -49.19 5.19 -10.00
CA GLY A 551 -49.16 3.72 -9.84
C GLY A 551 -48.08 3.02 -10.67
N GLU A 552 -47.44 3.69 -11.61
CA GLU A 552 -46.20 3.20 -12.24
C GLU A 552 -45.05 3.19 -11.25
N THR A 553 -43.93 2.57 -11.61
CA THR A 553 -42.83 2.35 -10.66
C THR A 553 -41.47 2.88 -11.11
N ILE A 554 -40.63 3.24 -10.15
CA ILE A 554 -39.20 3.49 -10.36
C ILE A 554 -38.42 2.34 -9.72
N THR A 555 -37.60 1.65 -10.51
CA THR A 555 -36.67 0.63 -9.99
C THR A 555 -35.38 1.32 -9.56
N TYR A 556 -35.06 1.25 -8.26
CA TYR A 556 -33.77 1.66 -7.73
C TYR A 556 -32.82 0.47 -7.66
N THR A 557 -31.60 0.66 -8.17
CA THR A 557 -30.50 -0.29 -8.05
C THR A 557 -29.41 0.29 -7.17
N PHE A 558 -29.10 -0.42 -6.09
CA PHE A 558 -28.08 -0.06 -5.12
C PHE A 558 -26.83 -0.90 -5.37
N THR A 559 -25.67 -0.26 -5.51
CA THR A 559 -24.36 -0.91 -5.65
C THR A 559 -23.44 -0.36 -4.57
N VAL A 560 -22.98 -1.22 -3.67
CA VAL A 560 -22.03 -0.85 -2.62
C VAL A 560 -20.71 -1.56 -2.91
N THR A 561 -19.62 -0.81 -2.94
CA THR A 561 -18.27 -1.30 -3.19
C THR A 561 -17.41 -1.03 -1.96
N ASN A 562 -16.66 -2.03 -1.48
CA ASN A 562 -15.65 -1.81 -0.47
C ASN A 562 -14.37 -1.26 -1.14
N THR A 563 -14.06 0.00 -0.92
CA THR A 563 -12.88 0.69 -1.46
C THR A 563 -11.72 0.76 -0.47
N GLY A 564 -11.93 0.27 0.76
CA GLY A 564 -10.90 0.08 1.76
C GLY A 564 -10.09 -1.21 1.56
N ASN A 565 -9.11 -1.43 2.44
CA ASN A 565 -8.24 -2.62 2.48
C ASN A 565 -8.64 -3.64 3.58
N THR A 566 -9.68 -3.34 4.36
CA THR A 566 -10.27 -4.25 5.36
C THR A 566 -11.65 -4.73 4.92
N SER A 567 -12.09 -5.90 5.40
CA SER A 567 -13.43 -6.42 5.05
C SER A 567 -14.54 -5.72 5.84
N VAL A 568 -15.66 -5.41 5.19
CA VAL A 568 -16.87 -4.86 5.83
C VAL A 568 -18.00 -5.87 5.74
N SER A 569 -18.67 -6.12 6.86
CA SER A 569 -19.68 -7.16 7.06
C SER A 569 -21.03 -6.58 7.48
N ASP A 570 -22.07 -7.42 7.49
CA ASP A 570 -23.45 -7.06 7.87
C ASP A 570 -23.99 -5.80 7.17
N ILE A 571 -23.60 -5.59 5.91
CA ILE A 571 -23.96 -4.39 5.16
C ILE A 571 -25.46 -4.40 4.83
N VAL A 572 -26.12 -3.32 5.21
CA VAL A 572 -27.55 -3.08 4.95
C VAL A 572 -27.78 -1.66 4.42
N ILE A 573 -28.87 -1.49 3.67
CA ILE A 573 -29.28 -0.20 3.11
C ILE A 573 -30.53 0.33 3.82
N SER A 574 -30.52 1.62 4.12
CA SER A 574 -31.69 2.37 4.59
C SER A 574 -32.02 3.50 3.63
N ASP A 575 -33.30 3.65 3.28
CA ASP A 575 -33.81 4.64 2.33
C ASP A 575 -35.15 5.18 2.86
N GLU A 576 -35.18 6.46 3.23
CA GLU A 576 -36.35 7.12 3.81
C GLU A 576 -37.47 7.28 2.77
N ARG A 577 -37.14 7.59 1.51
CA ARG A 577 -38.13 7.81 0.45
C ARG A 577 -38.89 6.54 0.10
N LEU A 578 -38.25 5.39 0.24
CA LEU A 578 -38.82 4.06 0.03
C LEU A 578 -39.46 3.47 1.30
N GLU A 579 -39.33 4.13 2.45
CA GLU A 579 -39.70 3.59 3.77
C GLU A 579 -39.01 2.23 4.06
N VAL A 580 -37.78 2.06 3.59
CA VAL A 580 -36.99 0.83 3.75
C VAL A 580 -35.89 1.05 4.79
N SER A 581 -35.79 0.13 5.75
CA SER A 581 -34.69 0.08 6.70
C SER A 581 -34.20 -1.35 6.79
N GLY A 582 -32.90 -1.56 6.59
CA GLY A 582 -32.28 -2.88 6.66
C GLY A 582 -32.45 -3.72 5.40
N LEU A 583 -32.44 -3.13 4.20
CA LEU A 583 -32.43 -3.89 2.95
C LEU A 583 -31.11 -4.65 2.83
N GLU A 584 -31.20 -5.97 2.75
CA GLU A 584 -30.03 -6.86 2.66
C GLU A 584 -29.28 -6.65 1.34
N LEU A 585 -27.97 -6.42 1.43
CA LEU A 585 -27.06 -6.40 0.29
C LEU A 585 -26.64 -7.83 -0.08
N ASN A 586 -26.42 -8.11 -1.37
CA ASN A 586 -25.89 -9.41 -1.81
C ASN A 586 -24.61 -9.27 -2.66
N PRO A 587 -23.45 -9.79 -2.18
CA PRO A 587 -23.22 -10.29 -0.81
C PRO A 587 -23.28 -9.16 0.24
N ALA A 588 -23.57 -9.52 1.50
CA ALA A 588 -23.65 -8.58 2.64
C ALA A 588 -22.30 -8.41 3.36
N THR A 589 -21.28 -9.16 2.95
CA THR A 589 -19.90 -9.02 3.40
C THR A 589 -19.05 -8.80 2.17
N LEU A 590 -18.28 -7.71 2.17
CA LEU A 590 -17.44 -7.30 1.07
C LEU A 590 -15.98 -7.32 1.51
N THR A 591 -15.20 -8.18 0.85
CA THR A 591 -13.74 -8.10 0.89
C THR A 591 -13.24 -6.86 0.11
N PRO A 592 -11.99 -6.41 0.31
CA PRO A 592 -11.43 -5.27 -0.43
C PRO A 592 -11.64 -5.36 -1.94
N GLY A 593 -12.22 -4.32 -2.54
CA GLY A 593 -12.56 -4.24 -3.97
C GLY A 593 -13.81 -5.02 -4.41
N GLU A 594 -14.47 -5.76 -3.50
CA GLU A 594 -15.71 -6.48 -3.80
C GLU A 594 -16.92 -5.53 -3.83
N SER A 595 -17.95 -5.89 -4.61
CA SER A 595 -19.20 -5.12 -4.69
C SER A 595 -20.41 -6.00 -4.45
N GLY A 596 -21.38 -5.47 -3.71
CA GLY A 596 -22.69 -6.06 -3.48
C GLY A 596 -23.80 -5.22 -4.11
N THR A 597 -24.93 -5.86 -4.40
CA THR A 597 -26.08 -5.18 -4.99
C THR A 597 -27.39 -5.49 -4.28
N ALA A 598 -28.32 -4.53 -4.32
CA ALA A 598 -29.71 -4.69 -3.90
C ALA A 598 -30.63 -3.90 -4.84
N THR A 599 -31.92 -4.23 -4.86
CA THR A 599 -32.92 -3.47 -5.64
C THR A 599 -34.16 -3.21 -4.80
N ALA A 600 -34.81 -2.08 -5.03
CA ALA A 600 -36.10 -1.75 -4.44
C ALA A 600 -36.95 -0.95 -5.46
N VAL A 601 -38.26 -0.91 -5.24
CA VAL A 601 -39.19 -0.23 -6.14
C VAL A 601 -39.93 0.85 -5.40
N TYR A 602 -40.13 2.00 -6.07
CA TYR A 602 -40.97 3.10 -5.62
C TYR A 602 -42.21 3.20 -6.50
N THR A 603 -43.38 3.44 -5.92
CA THR A 603 -44.61 3.67 -6.69
C THR A 603 -44.87 5.16 -6.83
N ILE A 604 -45.03 5.63 -8.06
CA ILE A 604 -45.22 7.05 -8.40
C ILE A 604 -46.57 7.54 -7.87
N THR A 605 -46.55 8.71 -7.23
CA THR A 605 -47.72 9.40 -6.69
C THR A 605 -48.09 10.60 -7.54
N GLN A 606 -49.27 11.18 -7.29
CA GLN A 606 -49.69 12.40 -7.98
C GLN A 606 -48.73 13.56 -7.72
N ASP A 607 -48.25 13.70 -6.48
CA ASP A 607 -47.33 14.77 -6.10
C ASP A 607 -45.99 14.68 -6.87
N ASP A 608 -45.54 13.46 -7.20
CA ASP A 608 -44.32 13.24 -8.00
C ASP A 608 -44.49 13.69 -9.46
N ILE A 609 -45.68 13.49 -10.03
CA ILE A 609 -46.01 13.96 -11.39
C ILE A 609 -46.11 15.49 -11.40
N GLU A 610 -46.71 16.07 -10.37
CA GLU A 610 -46.81 17.53 -10.24
C GLU A 610 -45.45 18.20 -10.01
N ALA A 611 -44.53 17.54 -9.31
CA ALA A 611 -43.15 17.99 -9.16
C ALA A 611 -42.30 17.80 -10.44
N GLY A 612 -42.64 16.81 -11.27
CA GLY A 612 -41.93 16.47 -12.50
C GLY A 612 -40.63 15.68 -12.30
N PHE A 613 -40.25 15.40 -11.05
CA PHE A 613 -39.11 14.55 -10.71
C PHE A 613 -39.26 13.92 -9.31
N VAL A 614 -38.56 12.81 -9.10
CA VAL A 614 -38.37 12.16 -7.80
C VAL A 614 -36.90 12.23 -7.42
N VAL A 615 -36.60 12.89 -6.30
CA VAL A 615 -35.26 12.91 -5.68
C VAL A 615 -35.19 11.83 -4.62
N ASN A 616 -34.13 11.03 -4.62
CA ASN A 616 -33.98 9.94 -3.65
C ASN A 616 -32.51 9.70 -3.27
N SER A 617 -32.22 9.62 -1.97
CA SER A 617 -30.91 9.29 -1.40
C SER A 617 -31.05 8.15 -0.38
N ALA A 618 -30.00 7.36 -0.18
CA ALA A 618 -29.97 6.22 0.73
C ALA A 618 -28.64 6.19 1.51
N ILE A 619 -28.60 5.43 2.60
CA ILE A 619 -27.39 5.19 3.38
C ILE A 619 -27.09 3.70 3.40
N ALA A 620 -25.86 3.33 3.08
CA ALA A 620 -25.32 2.00 3.32
C ALA A 620 -24.57 2.03 4.66
N ALA A 621 -24.79 1.03 5.50
CA ALA A 621 -24.09 0.87 6.78
C ALA A 621 -23.69 -0.59 6.99
N GLY A 622 -22.49 -0.83 7.48
CA GLY A 622 -21.99 -2.14 7.89
C GLY A 622 -20.98 -2.02 9.02
N THR A 623 -20.31 -3.13 9.34
CA THR A 623 -19.28 -3.18 10.38
C THR A 623 -17.98 -3.76 9.86
N ASP A 624 -16.86 -3.11 10.16
CA ASP A 624 -15.55 -3.63 9.81
C ASP A 624 -15.16 -4.85 10.67
N GLN A 625 -13.93 -5.35 10.48
CA GLN A 625 -13.41 -6.50 11.24
C GLN A 625 -13.14 -6.19 12.73
N PHE A 626 -13.07 -4.91 13.10
CA PHE A 626 -12.85 -4.43 14.47
C PHE A 626 -14.17 -4.13 15.20
N GLY A 627 -15.29 -4.12 14.46
CA GLY A 627 -16.62 -3.87 14.99
C GLY A 627 -17.06 -2.41 14.92
N GLU A 628 -16.29 -1.55 14.24
CA GLU A 628 -16.63 -0.15 14.03
C GLU A 628 -17.59 0.02 12.85
N GLU A 629 -18.47 1.03 12.95
CA GLU A 629 -19.50 1.31 11.94
C GLU A 629 -18.89 2.00 10.71
N VAL A 630 -19.14 1.43 9.53
CA VAL A 630 -18.72 2.00 8.25
C VAL A 630 -19.98 2.39 7.49
N THR A 631 -20.12 3.68 7.19
CA THR A 631 -21.29 4.21 6.48
C THR A 631 -20.90 4.95 5.22
N ASP A 632 -21.79 4.96 4.24
CA ASP A 632 -21.69 5.84 3.08
C ASP A 632 -23.08 6.29 2.60
N VAL A 633 -23.15 7.48 2.03
CA VAL A 633 -24.37 8.05 1.44
C VAL A 633 -24.35 7.79 -0.06
N SER A 634 -25.50 7.45 -0.64
CA SER A 634 -25.55 7.09 -2.06
C SER A 634 -25.30 8.29 -2.97
N ASP A 635 -24.44 8.09 -3.96
CA ASP A 635 -24.28 8.93 -5.15
C ASP A 635 -25.22 8.48 -6.30
N ASN A 636 -25.46 9.37 -7.27
CA ASN A 636 -26.22 9.12 -8.49
C ASN A 636 -25.42 8.37 -9.59
N GLY A 637 -24.11 8.17 -9.39
CA GLY A 637 -23.19 7.47 -10.28
C GLY A 637 -22.32 8.38 -11.14
N ASP A 638 -22.33 9.70 -10.91
CA ASP A 638 -21.44 10.70 -11.51
C ASP A 638 -20.56 11.39 -10.47
N GLU A 639 -19.50 10.69 -10.07
CA GLU A 639 -18.48 11.08 -9.08
C GLU A 639 -17.72 12.40 -9.37
N LEU A 640 -18.04 13.11 -10.45
CA LEU A 640 -17.38 14.35 -10.88
C LEU A 640 -18.31 15.57 -10.84
N ALA A 641 -19.62 15.36 -10.79
CA ALA A 641 -20.61 16.41 -10.67
C ALA A 641 -20.94 16.60 -9.18
N ASP A 642 -21.22 17.85 -8.81
CA ASP A 642 -21.76 18.23 -7.49
C ASP A 642 -23.13 18.85 -7.82
N ASP A 643 -24.11 17.98 -8.01
CA ASP A 643 -25.44 18.30 -8.53
C ASP A 643 -26.30 19.02 -7.50
N ASP A 644 -26.06 18.81 -6.19
CA ASP A 644 -26.77 19.49 -5.12
C ASP A 644 -26.06 20.76 -4.58
N GLY A 645 -24.77 20.93 -4.89
CA GLY A 645 -23.97 22.12 -4.61
C GLY A 645 -23.49 22.22 -3.16
N ASP A 646 -23.45 21.11 -2.42
CA ASP A 646 -22.91 21.05 -1.06
C ASP A 646 -21.37 21.01 -1.01
N GLY A 647 -20.73 20.76 -2.16
CA GLY A 647 -19.29 20.69 -2.33
C GLY A 647 -18.70 19.28 -2.27
N ASP A 648 -19.52 18.24 -2.19
CA ASP A 648 -19.15 16.83 -2.17
C ASP A 648 -19.80 16.05 -3.34
N PRO A 649 -19.06 15.79 -4.43
CA PRO A 649 -19.59 15.06 -5.59
C PRO A 649 -19.83 13.56 -5.34
N GLY A 650 -19.56 13.07 -4.12
CA GLY A 650 -19.69 11.65 -3.77
C GLY A 650 -20.99 11.27 -3.08
N ASN A 651 -21.95 12.19 -2.92
CA ASN A 651 -23.18 11.94 -2.17
C ASN A 651 -24.47 12.47 -2.85
N ASP A 652 -24.40 12.76 -4.15
CA ASP A 652 -25.47 13.41 -4.88
C ASP A 652 -26.74 12.55 -4.95
N PRO A 653 -27.93 13.13 -4.69
CA PRO A 653 -29.16 12.36 -4.72
C PRO A 653 -29.52 11.92 -6.14
N THR A 654 -30.05 10.71 -6.28
CA THR A 654 -30.56 10.22 -7.56
C THR A 654 -31.84 10.97 -7.95
N ILE A 655 -31.82 11.67 -9.08
CA ILE A 655 -32.99 12.39 -9.63
C ILE A 655 -33.57 11.60 -10.80
N THR A 656 -34.83 11.18 -10.67
CA THR A 656 -35.58 10.53 -11.75
C THR A 656 -36.64 11.48 -12.28
N THR A 657 -36.63 11.80 -13.57
CA THR A 657 -37.66 12.65 -14.19
C THR A 657 -38.99 11.90 -14.32
N THR A 658 -40.09 12.53 -13.93
CA THR A 658 -41.46 12.00 -14.00
C THR A 658 -42.34 12.92 -14.85
N PRO A 659 -42.12 12.99 -16.18
CA PRO A 659 -42.88 13.89 -17.04
C PRO A 659 -44.36 13.47 -17.06
N GLY A 660 -45.25 14.33 -16.59
CA GLY A 660 -46.69 14.10 -16.68
C GLY A 660 -47.25 14.42 -18.07
N VAL A 661 -48.39 13.81 -18.42
CA VAL A 661 -49.18 14.23 -19.58
C VAL A 661 -49.83 15.58 -19.27
N THR A 662 -49.69 16.55 -20.16
CA THR A 662 -50.30 17.89 -20.05
C THR A 662 -51.33 18.06 -21.15
N GLY A 663 -52.50 18.60 -20.85
CA GLY A 663 -53.54 18.82 -21.86
C GLY A 663 -54.67 19.71 -21.34
N MET A 664 -55.18 20.58 -22.21
CA MET A 664 -56.30 21.47 -21.93
C MET A 664 -57.22 21.42 -23.16
N SER A 665 -58.53 21.43 -22.92
CA SER A 665 -59.55 21.53 -23.97
C SER A 665 -60.55 22.63 -23.60
N VAL A 666 -60.94 23.46 -24.56
CA VAL A 666 -61.92 24.52 -24.39
C VAL A 666 -63.01 24.43 -25.45
N GLU A 667 -64.27 24.28 -25.04
CA GLU A 667 -65.42 24.39 -25.93
C GLU A 667 -66.02 25.80 -25.83
N LYS A 668 -66.52 26.33 -26.95
CA LYS A 668 -67.20 27.63 -27.03
C LYS A 668 -68.53 27.51 -27.77
N ILE A 669 -69.58 28.02 -27.12
CA ILE A 669 -70.93 28.02 -27.69
C ILE A 669 -71.45 29.45 -27.73
N GLY A 670 -71.92 29.88 -28.91
CA GLY A 670 -72.63 31.14 -29.07
C GLY A 670 -74.13 30.96 -29.26
N VAL A 671 -74.91 31.74 -28.52
CA VAL A 671 -76.38 31.76 -28.60
C VAL A 671 -76.85 33.18 -28.93
N PHE A 672 -77.54 33.33 -30.05
CA PHE A 672 -78.22 34.59 -30.40
C PHE A 672 -79.37 34.87 -29.43
N ASN A 673 -79.39 36.09 -28.91
CA ASN A 673 -80.44 36.60 -28.04
C ASN A 673 -81.33 37.56 -28.84
N ASP A 674 -82.56 37.15 -29.13
CA ASP A 674 -83.63 38.01 -29.64
C ASP A 674 -84.22 38.82 -28.48
N GLU A 675 -83.77 40.07 -28.31
CA GLU A 675 -84.10 40.87 -27.12
C GLU A 675 -85.46 41.58 -27.23
N ASP A 676 -85.93 41.85 -28.45
CA ASP A 676 -87.22 42.50 -28.67
C ASP A 676 -88.36 41.51 -28.99
N GLY A 677 -88.01 40.26 -29.28
CA GLY A 677 -88.90 39.11 -29.41
C GLY A 677 -89.62 39.05 -30.76
N ASP A 678 -89.12 39.74 -31.79
CA ASP A 678 -89.75 39.81 -33.09
C ASP A 678 -89.31 38.67 -34.05
N GLY A 679 -88.30 37.89 -33.66
CA GLY A 679 -87.79 36.72 -34.36
C GLY A 679 -86.92 37.04 -35.58
N ILE A 680 -86.45 38.29 -35.74
CA ILE A 680 -85.44 38.68 -36.72
C ILE A 680 -84.25 39.34 -36.01
N PRO A 681 -83.01 39.15 -36.50
CA PRO A 681 -81.84 39.72 -35.88
C PRO A 681 -81.70 41.20 -36.22
N ASP A 682 -81.56 42.03 -35.21
CA ASP A 682 -81.45 43.49 -35.31
C ASP A 682 -80.07 44.02 -34.89
N VAL A 683 -79.67 45.16 -35.48
CA VAL A 683 -78.41 45.83 -35.12
C VAL A 683 -78.50 46.32 -33.68
N GLY A 684 -77.58 45.87 -32.84
CA GLY A 684 -77.54 46.21 -31.42
C GLY A 684 -78.04 45.09 -30.49
N GLU A 685 -78.61 44.02 -31.04
CA GLU A 685 -78.90 42.80 -30.30
C GLU A 685 -77.63 42.00 -29.98
N THR A 686 -77.71 40.95 -29.16
CA THR A 686 -76.50 40.27 -28.67
C THR A 686 -76.41 38.78 -28.94
N ILE A 687 -75.17 38.28 -28.93
CA ILE A 687 -74.84 36.86 -28.83
C ILE A 687 -74.18 36.64 -27.49
N THR A 688 -74.69 35.70 -26.70
CA THR A 688 -74.03 35.22 -25.48
C THR A 688 -73.09 34.09 -25.84
N TYR A 689 -71.81 34.22 -25.52
CA TYR A 689 -70.84 33.14 -25.55
C TYR A 689 -70.63 32.54 -24.16
N THR A 690 -70.64 31.21 -24.07
CA THR A 690 -70.27 30.43 -22.89
C THR A 690 -69.10 29.52 -23.23
N PHE A 691 -68.21 29.31 -22.26
CA PHE A 691 -67.02 28.47 -22.44
C PHE A 691 -67.02 27.32 -21.43
N THR A 692 -66.58 26.15 -21.88
CA THR A 692 -66.31 24.98 -21.03
C THR A 692 -64.83 24.65 -21.15
N VAL A 693 -64.07 24.72 -20.07
CA VAL A 693 -62.65 24.37 -20.02
C VAL A 693 -62.49 23.04 -19.28
N TYR A 694 -61.71 22.13 -19.85
CA TYR A 694 -61.43 20.80 -19.31
C TYR A 694 -59.91 20.58 -19.23
N ASN A 695 -59.41 20.16 -18.07
CA ASN A 695 -58.04 19.66 -17.96
C ASN A 695 -58.02 18.19 -18.40
N THR A 696 -57.53 17.93 -19.61
CA THR A 696 -57.41 16.59 -20.21
C THR A 696 -56.13 15.86 -19.79
N GLY A 697 -55.18 16.57 -19.17
CA GLY A 697 -53.91 16.01 -18.70
C GLY A 697 -53.95 15.43 -17.28
N GLU A 698 -52.77 14.99 -16.84
CA GLU A 698 -52.48 14.41 -15.51
C GLU A 698 -51.80 15.41 -14.57
N THR A 699 -51.58 16.66 -15.01
CA THR A 699 -50.99 17.75 -14.23
C THR A 699 -52.02 18.84 -13.96
N SER A 700 -52.00 19.42 -12.76
CA SER A 700 -52.89 20.54 -12.41
C SER A 700 -52.55 21.78 -13.25
N ILE A 701 -53.58 22.45 -13.78
CA ILE A 701 -53.45 23.71 -14.54
C ILE A 701 -53.98 24.85 -13.66
N PHE A 702 -53.17 25.88 -13.48
CA PHE A 702 -53.45 27.05 -12.66
C PHE A 702 -53.67 28.30 -13.51
N ASP A 703 -54.28 29.31 -12.89
CA ASP A 703 -54.47 30.65 -13.46
C ASP A 703 -55.10 30.66 -14.86
N ILE A 704 -56.01 29.73 -15.14
CA ILE A 704 -56.64 29.61 -16.46
C ILE A 704 -57.47 30.85 -16.76
N VAL A 705 -57.20 31.47 -17.90
CA VAL A 705 -57.92 32.61 -18.45
C VAL A 705 -58.32 32.33 -19.89
N ILE A 706 -59.35 33.02 -20.38
CA ILE A 706 -59.76 32.96 -21.79
C ILE A 706 -59.61 34.36 -22.38
N ASP A 707 -58.85 34.47 -23.47
CA ASP A 707 -58.77 35.66 -24.30
C ASP A 707 -59.55 35.44 -25.60
N ASP A 708 -60.35 36.44 -25.97
CA ASP A 708 -61.17 36.40 -27.18
C ASP A 708 -60.97 37.71 -27.95
N PRO A 709 -60.51 37.66 -29.22
CA PRO A 709 -60.19 38.83 -30.00
C PRO A 709 -61.42 39.63 -30.44
N LEU A 710 -62.61 39.04 -30.43
CA LEU A 710 -63.87 39.67 -30.84
C LEU A 710 -64.62 40.27 -29.66
N VAL A 711 -64.49 39.70 -28.46
CA VAL A 711 -65.22 40.12 -27.26
C VAL A 711 -64.39 40.07 -25.98
N PRO A 712 -64.57 41.01 -25.03
CA PRO A 712 -63.99 40.85 -23.71
C PRO A 712 -64.69 39.71 -22.94
N VAL A 713 -63.92 38.73 -22.47
CA VAL A 713 -64.43 37.65 -21.63
C VAL A 713 -64.55 38.10 -20.17
N THR A 714 -65.66 37.74 -19.53
CA THR A 714 -65.92 37.93 -18.11
C THR A 714 -65.84 36.58 -17.39
N GLY A 715 -64.96 36.48 -16.40
CA GLY A 715 -64.69 35.24 -15.66
C GLY A 715 -63.23 35.15 -15.26
N GLY A 716 -62.89 34.11 -14.50
CA GLY A 716 -61.52 33.71 -14.18
C GLY A 716 -60.71 34.65 -13.27
N PRO A 717 -59.45 34.28 -12.97
CA PRO A 717 -58.83 33.00 -13.32
C PRO A 717 -59.42 31.80 -12.56
N VAL A 718 -59.23 30.57 -13.07
CA VAL A 718 -59.61 29.31 -12.39
C VAL A 718 -58.45 28.30 -12.39
N ASP A 719 -58.43 27.43 -11.38
CA ASP A 719 -57.50 26.30 -11.30
C ASP A 719 -58.26 24.99 -11.51
N LEU A 720 -57.73 24.11 -12.36
CA LEU A 720 -58.31 22.81 -12.65
C LEU A 720 -57.31 21.69 -12.34
N ALA A 721 -57.66 20.86 -11.37
CA ALA A 721 -56.98 19.59 -11.14
C ALA A 721 -57.20 18.63 -12.34
N PRO A 722 -56.37 17.58 -12.50
CA PRO A 722 -56.51 16.58 -13.55
C PRO A 722 -57.94 16.04 -13.68
N GLY A 723 -58.47 15.99 -14.89
CA GLY A 723 -59.81 15.48 -15.19
C GLY A 723 -60.97 16.34 -14.68
N VAL A 724 -60.73 17.59 -14.25
CA VAL A 724 -61.79 18.52 -13.82
C VAL A 724 -62.23 19.45 -14.95
N VAL A 725 -63.55 19.69 -15.03
CA VAL A 725 -64.20 20.58 -16.01
C VAL A 725 -64.78 21.81 -15.31
N ASP A 726 -64.56 23.02 -15.84
CA ASP A 726 -65.33 24.23 -15.54
C ASP A 726 -66.21 24.62 -16.74
N SER A 727 -67.52 24.72 -16.54
CA SER A 727 -68.49 25.09 -17.60
C SER A 727 -69.30 26.34 -17.27
N SER A 728 -68.84 27.13 -16.29
CA SER A 728 -69.70 28.17 -15.69
C SER A 728 -69.00 29.47 -15.36
N THR A 729 -67.67 29.50 -15.32
CA THR A 729 -66.95 30.68 -14.86
C THR A 729 -66.80 31.75 -15.94
N PHE A 730 -66.66 31.33 -17.21
CA PHE A 730 -66.38 32.23 -18.32
C PHE A 730 -67.60 32.48 -19.20
N SER A 731 -67.81 33.75 -19.55
CA SER A 731 -68.85 34.18 -20.50
C SER A 731 -68.46 35.46 -21.22
N ALA A 732 -68.99 35.68 -22.41
CA ALA A 732 -68.80 36.93 -23.15
C ALA A 732 -70.06 37.34 -23.89
N ILE A 733 -70.18 38.64 -24.22
CA ILE A 733 -71.34 39.18 -24.94
C ILE A 733 -70.84 39.94 -26.16
N TYR A 734 -71.28 39.54 -27.35
CA TYR A 734 -71.03 40.25 -28.60
C TYR A 734 -72.28 41.03 -29.02
N THR A 735 -72.10 42.25 -29.53
CA THR A 735 -73.21 43.06 -30.07
C THR A 735 -73.23 42.97 -31.60
N ILE A 736 -74.35 42.53 -32.15
CA ILE A 736 -74.56 42.28 -33.57
C ILE A 736 -74.49 43.58 -34.38
N THR A 737 -73.76 43.52 -35.50
CA THR A 737 -73.63 44.60 -36.46
C THR A 737 -74.42 44.31 -37.75
N GLN A 738 -74.58 45.33 -38.59
CA GLN A 738 -75.25 45.16 -39.88
C GLN A 738 -74.53 44.17 -40.81
N ALA A 739 -73.21 44.08 -40.72
CA ALA A 739 -72.41 43.17 -41.54
C ALA A 739 -72.62 41.71 -41.13
N ASP A 740 -72.87 41.45 -39.84
CA ASP A 740 -73.13 40.12 -39.30
C ASP A 740 -74.49 39.60 -39.80
N ILE A 741 -75.50 40.48 -39.81
CA ILE A 741 -76.82 40.19 -40.40
C ILE A 741 -76.68 39.88 -41.90
N GLU A 742 -75.90 40.67 -42.65
CA GLU A 742 -75.65 40.42 -44.08
C GLU A 742 -74.89 39.09 -44.32
N SER A 743 -74.09 38.65 -43.35
CA SER A 743 -73.32 37.39 -43.40
C SER A 743 -74.08 36.20 -42.80
N ALA A 744 -75.30 36.42 -42.30
CA ALA A 744 -76.18 35.43 -41.66
C ALA A 744 -75.61 34.74 -40.40
N GLY A 745 -74.62 35.35 -39.73
CA GLY A 745 -73.96 34.76 -38.56
C GLY A 745 -72.66 35.44 -38.18
N VAL A 746 -72.09 34.99 -37.05
CA VAL A 746 -70.80 35.46 -36.53
C VAL A 746 -69.91 34.25 -36.28
N THR A 747 -68.70 34.25 -36.86
CA THR A 747 -67.63 33.29 -36.54
C THR A 747 -66.71 33.88 -35.48
N ASN A 748 -66.39 33.14 -34.42
CA ASN A 748 -65.56 33.63 -33.32
C ASN A 748 -64.70 32.52 -32.68
N GLN A 749 -63.38 32.71 -32.59
CA GLN A 749 -62.41 31.81 -31.96
C GLN A 749 -61.90 32.44 -30.65
N ALA A 750 -61.72 31.67 -29.58
CA ALA A 750 -61.03 32.11 -28.37
C ALA A 750 -59.81 31.22 -28.08
N ILE A 751 -58.92 31.70 -27.21
CA ILE A 751 -57.77 30.95 -26.71
C ILE A 751 -57.93 30.84 -25.19
N ALA A 752 -57.84 29.62 -24.65
CA ALA A 752 -57.62 29.40 -23.22
C ALA A 752 -56.12 29.32 -22.95
N SER A 753 -55.63 30.01 -21.93
CA SER A 753 -54.23 29.91 -21.49
C SER A 753 -54.19 29.66 -19.99
N GLY A 754 -53.31 28.76 -19.55
CA GLY A 754 -53.05 28.46 -18.14
C GLY A 754 -51.57 28.19 -17.88
N VAL A 755 -51.20 28.01 -16.62
CA VAL A 755 -49.83 27.68 -16.22
C VAL A 755 -49.78 26.36 -15.44
N LEU A 756 -48.79 25.54 -15.74
CA LEU A 756 -48.53 24.30 -15.03
C LEU A 756 -47.75 24.58 -13.73
N SER A 757 -47.66 23.58 -12.85
CA SER A 757 -46.91 23.66 -11.58
C SER A 757 -45.42 24.01 -11.77
N ASN A 758 -44.82 23.63 -12.89
CA ASN A 758 -43.44 23.93 -13.26
C ASN A 758 -43.26 25.35 -13.87
N GLY A 759 -44.35 26.09 -14.07
CA GLY A 759 -44.37 27.45 -14.64
C GLY A 759 -44.50 27.51 -16.17
N ASP A 760 -44.58 26.39 -16.86
CA ASP A 760 -44.82 26.35 -18.30
C ASP A 760 -46.25 26.81 -18.61
N VAL A 761 -46.41 27.52 -19.74
CA VAL A 761 -47.71 27.98 -20.22
C VAL A 761 -48.28 26.93 -21.18
N ILE A 762 -49.52 26.53 -20.94
CA ILE A 762 -50.30 25.71 -21.87
C ILE A 762 -51.43 26.56 -22.44
N GLU A 763 -51.68 26.40 -23.74
CA GLU A 763 -52.73 27.11 -24.47
C GLU A 763 -53.53 26.12 -25.28
N ASP A 764 -54.79 26.46 -25.55
CA ASP A 764 -55.70 25.66 -26.34
C ASP A 764 -56.71 26.57 -27.09
N LEU A 765 -57.06 26.19 -28.32
CA LEU A 765 -58.01 26.92 -29.15
C LEU A 765 -59.43 26.41 -28.93
N SER A 766 -60.40 27.33 -28.87
CA SER A 766 -61.78 26.93 -28.56
C SER A 766 -62.49 26.16 -29.68
N ASP A 767 -63.03 24.98 -29.39
CA ASP A 767 -63.86 24.22 -30.32
C ASP A 767 -65.32 24.73 -30.42
N ASP A 768 -65.98 24.47 -31.56
CA ASP A 768 -67.43 24.55 -31.72
C ASP A 768 -68.04 23.15 -31.58
N PRO A 769 -68.64 22.81 -30.42
CA PRO A 769 -69.17 21.47 -30.20
C PRO A 769 -70.40 21.14 -31.08
N ASN A 770 -70.89 22.09 -31.89
CA ASN A 770 -71.95 21.85 -32.87
C ASN A 770 -71.43 21.69 -34.31
N ASN A 771 -70.14 21.89 -34.53
CA ASN A 771 -69.50 21.54 -35.79
C ASN A 771 -69.20 20.03 -35.82
N THR A 772 -69.04 19.47 -37.02
CA THR A 772 -68.76 18.03 -37.22
C THR A 772 -67.57 17.81 -38.15
N THR A 773 -66.88 18.88 -38.54
CA THR A 773 -65.67 18.81 -39.34
C THR A 773 -64.46 18.44 -38.50
N ASP A 774 -64.50 18.80 -37.21
CA ASP A 774 -63.57 18.46 -36.13
C ASP A 774 -62.11 18.64 -36.60
N GLU A 775 -61.77 19.87 -37.01
CA GLU A 775 -60.42 20.20 -37.50
C GLU A 775 -59.45 20.45 -36.34
N ASP A 776 -58.48 19.57 -36.16
CA ASP A 776 -57.32 19.71 -35.26
C ASP A 776 -56.12 20.20 -36.09
N LEU A 777 -55.81 21.50 -36.03
CA LEU A 777 -54.78 22.12 -36.89
C LEU A 777 -53.39 22.12 -36.24
N GLU A 778 -53.34 22.19 -34.91
CA GLU A 778 -52.14 22.16 -34.08
C GLU A 778 -51.62 20.74 -33.84
N GLY A 779 -52.46 19.73 -34.01
CA GLY A 779 -52.14 18.32 -33.84
C GLY A 779 -52.00 17.89 -32.38
N ASP A 780 -52.69 18.56 -31.45
CA ASP A 780 -52.68 18.24 -30.03
C ASP A 780 -53.73 17.18 -29.63
N GLY A 781 -54.57 16.78 -30.58
CA GLY A 781 -55.54 15.72 -30.44
C GLY A 781 -56.96 16.19 -30.10
N GLU A 782 -57.18 17.49 -29.94
CA GLU A 782 -58.49 18.10 -29.77
C GLU A 782 -58.91 18.90 -31.02
N PRO A 783 -60.21 19.03 -31.34
CA PRO A 783 -60.67 19.86 -32.46
C PRO A 783 -60.70 21.35 -32.10
N ASP A 784 -60.40 22.23 -33.07
CA ASP A 784 -60.25 23.68 -32.85
C ASP A 784 -61.19 24.51 -33.72
N ASP A 785 -62.38 23.97 -34.03
CA ASP A 785 -63.27 24.58 -35.00
C ASP A 785 -63.83 25.94 -34.50
N ALA A 786 -63.66 26.99 -35.30
CA ALA A 786 -64.18 28.30 -34.92
C ALA A 786 -65.72 28.33 -34.77
N THR A 787 -66.19 28.76 -33.60
CA THR A 787 -67.62 28.83 -33.29
C THR A 787 -68.38 29.72 -34.27
N PHE A 788 -69.29 29.12 -35.04
CA PHE A 788 -70.20 29.85 -35.92
C PHE A 788 -71.59 29.94 -35.30
N THR A 789 -71.97 31.15 -34.87
CA THR A 789 -73.32 31.42 -34.36
C THR A 789 -74.23 31.91 -35.47
N PRO A 790 -75.21 31.09 -35.94
CA PRO A 790 -76.13 31.51 -36.99
C PRO A 790 -77.17 32.52 -36.47
N LEU A 791 -77.41 33.59 -37.24
CA LEU A 791 -78.49 34.53 -36.97
C LEU A 791 -79.78 34.05 -37.66
N GLN A 792 -80.69 33.49 -36.87
CA GLN A 792 -81.93 32.89 -37.36
C GLN A 792 -82.84 33.94 -38.00
N GLY A 793 -83.35 33.68 -39.22
CA GLY A 793 -84.27 34.60 -39.92
C GLY A 793 -83.66 35.37 -41.11
N VAL A 794 -82.35 35.23 -41.35
CA VAL A 794 -81.67 35.76 -42.54
C VAL A 794 -81.51 34.64 -43.58
N GLU A 795 -82.13 34.76 -44.77
CA GLU A 795 -81.86 33.88 -45.92
C GLU A 795 -80.75 34.46 -46.81
N ASN A 796 -79.74 33.64 -47.14
CA ASN A 796 -78.68 33.99 -48.10
C ASN A 796 -79.29 34.41 -49.46
N VAL A 797 -78.99 35.62 -49.94
CA VAL A 797 -79.43 36.06 -51.29
C VAL A 797 -78.59 35.34 -52.34
N GLU A 798 -79.05 34.18 -52.82
CA GLU A 798 -78.37 33.44 -53.89
C GLU A 798 -78.35 34.21 -55.23
N ASP A 799 -77.23 34.10 -55.95
CA ASP A 799 -77.03 34.58 -57.33
C ASP A 799 -77.90 33.78 -58.35
N ILE A 800 -77.79 34.05 -59.66
CA ILE A 800 -78.48 33.22 -60.68
C ILE A 800 -77.92 31.79 -60.74
N ILE A 801 -78.78 30.80 -61.00
CA ILE A 801 -78.37 29.40 -61.21
C ILE A 801 -78.60 29.00 -62.66
N VAL A 802 -77.57 28.54 -63.36
CA VAL A 802 -77.64 28.15 -64.78
C VAL A 802 -77.69 26.64 -64.94
N TYR A 803 -78.73 26.13 -65.61
CA TYR A 803 -78.83 24.71 -65.98
C TYR A 803 -78.22 24.48 -67.36
N ASN A 804 -77.05 23.83 -67.39
CA ASN A 804 -76.18 23.75 -68.56
C ASN A 804 -76.60 22.68 -69.61
N VAL A 805 -77.80 22.13 -69.53
CA VAL A 805 -78.29 21.06 -70.43
C VAL A 805 -79.72 21.35 -70.87
N MET A 806 -80.01 21.13 -72.16
CA MET A 806 -81.36 21.19 -72.71
C MET A 806 -81.61 20.10 -73.77
N THR A 807 -82.86 19.66 -73.91
CA THR A 807 -83.33 18.64 -74.87
C THR A 807 -84.55 19.17 -75.62
N PRO A 808 -84.38 20.03 -76.65
CA PRO A 808 -85.46 20.70 -77.36
C PRO A 808 -86.25 19.77 -78.30
N ASN A 809 -86.88 18.74 -77.75
CA ASN A 809 -87.61 17.69 -78.45
C ASN A 809 -89.13 17.96 -78.54
N GLY A 810 -89.66 18.86 -77.71
CA GLY A 810 -91.07 19.26 -77.64
C GLY A 810 -91.92 18.46 -76.64
N ASP A 811 -91.31 17.80 -75.65
CA ASP A 811 -92.01 17.04 -74.59
C ASP A 811 -92.41 17.88 -73.37
N GLY A 812 -92.04 19.16 -73.33
CA GLY A 812 -92.32 20.10 -72.26
C GLY A 812 -91.29 20.08 -71.12
N LEU A 813 -90.27 19.23 -71.18
CA LEU A 813 -89.22 19.10 -70.18
C LEU A 813 -87.86 19.50 -70.78
N ASN A 814 -87.18 20.46 -70.14
CA ASN A 814 -85.86 20.94 -70.57
C ASN A 814 -85.80 21.36 -72.05
N ASP A 815 -86.94 21.72 -72.64
CA ASP A 815 -87.05 22.27 -74.00
C ASP A 815 -86.50 23.70 -74.13
N ILE A 816 -86.22 24.32 -72.98
CA ILE A 816 -85.78 25.71 -72.83
C ILE A 816 -84.48 25.71 -72.05
N PHE A 817 -83.53 26.57 -72.43
CA PHE A 817 -82.35 26.82 -71.61
C PHE A 817 -82.76 27.56 -70.33
N MET A 818 -82.73 26.85 -69.20
CA MET A 818 -83.22 27.35 -67.92
C MET A 818 -82.11 28.08 -67.16
N ILE A 819 -82.40 29.32 -66.77
CA ILE A 819 -81.59 30.10 -65.84
C ILE A 819 -82.52 30.56 -64.73
N LYS A 820 -82.36 29.98 -63.54
CA LYS A 820 -83.23 30.27 -62.38
C LYS A 820 -82.86 31.62 -61.79
N ASN A 821 -83.87 32.36 -61.35
CA ASN A 821 -83.75 33.69 -60.75
C ASN A 821 -83.30 34.80 -61.71
N ILE A 822 -83.10 34.53 -63.00
CA ILE A 822 -82.69 35.57 -63.96
C ILE A 822 -83.79 36.63 -64.18
N GLU A 823 -85.05 36.28 -63.90
CA GLU A 823 -86.20 37.18 -63.91
C GLU A 823 -86.11 38.31 -62.87
N ASN A 824 -85.32 38.13 -61.81
CA ASN A 824 -85.05 39.17 -60.82
C ASN A 824 -84.09 40.24 -61.35
N PHE A 825 -83.43 39.98 -62.49
CA PHE A 825 -82.46 40.88 -63.11
C PHE A 825 -82.98 41.31 -64.50
N PRO A 826 -83.87 42.32 -64.58
CA PRO A 826 -84.52 42.71 -65.84
C PRO A 826 -83.54 43.26 -66.88
N ASN A 827 -82.41 43.82 -66.44
CA ASN A 827 -81.31 44.27 -67.30
C ASN A 827 -80.31 43.13 -67.55
N ASN A 828 -80.77 42.01 -68.11
CA ASN A 828 -79.89 40.90 -68.47
C ASN A 828 -79.69 40.77 -69.99
N SER A 829 -78.63 40.09 -70.41
CA SER A 829 -78.42 39.66 -71.78
C SER A 829 -77.87 38.24 -71.84
N VAL A 830 -78.37 37.44 -72.78
CA VAL A 830 -77.93 36.05 -72.98
C VAL A 830 -77.56 35.84 -74.43
N LYS A 831 -76.32 35.39 -74.66
CA LYS A 831 -75.76 35.07 -75.98
C LYS A 831 -75.30 33.62 -75.99
N ILE A 832 -75.56 32.90 -77.07
CA ILE A 832 -75.16 31.50 -77.24
C ILE A 832 -74.39 31.35 -78.54
N PHE A 833 -73.29 30.61 -78.48
CA PHE A 833 -72.32 30.39 -79.55
C PHE A 833 -72.15 28.90 -79.81
N ASN A 834 -71.93 28.51 -81.07
CA ASN A 834 -71.50 27.16 -81.38
C ASN A 834 -69.99 26.97 -81.09
N ARG A 835 -69.50 25.74 -81.24
CA ARG A 835 -68.08 25.38 -81.00
C ARG A 835 -67.04 26.15 -81.83
N TRP A 836 -67.44 26.86 -82.88
CA TRP A 836 -66.54 27.69 -83.70
C TRP A 836 -66.60 29.17 -83.32
N GLY A 837 -67.25 29.52 -82.20
CA GLY A 837 -67.42 30.89 -81.73
C GLY A 837 -68.46 31.69 -82.52
N VAL A 838 -69.31 31.03 -83.32
CA VAL A 838 -70.36 31.71 -84.08
C VAL A 838 -71.62 31.80 -83.24
N GLU A 839 -72.10 33.02 -83.00
CA GLU A 839 -73.36 33.30 -82.31
C GLU A 839 -74.55 32.67 -83.04
N VAL A 840 -75.32 31.87 -82.31
CA VAL A 840 -76.52 31.16 -82.78
C VAL A 840 -77.81 31.71 -82.18
N PHE A 841 -77.72 32.41 -81.05
CA PHE A 841 -78.84 33.08 -80.38
C PHE A 841 -78.32 34.26 -79.55
N SER A 842 -79.10 35.34 -79.51
CA SER A 842 -78.79 36.50 -78.65
C SER A 842 -80.08 37.23 -78.29
N THR A 843 -80.24 37.57 -77.01
CA THR A 843 -81.37 38.38 -76.55
C THR A 843 -80.99 39.27 -75.37
N THR A 844 -81.81 40.30 -75.15
CA THR A 844 -81.80 41.13 -73.94
C THR A 844 -83.10 40.90 -73.16
N GLY A 845 -83.01 40.89 -71.84
CA GLY A 845 -84.13 40.63 -70.92
C GLY A 845 -84.58 39.17 -70.91
N TYR A 846 -83.66 38.21 -71.10
CA TYR A 846 -83.94 36.77 -71.14
C TYR A 846 -84.86 36.35 -70.00
N ASN A 847 -85.96 35.70 -70.34
CA ASN A 847 -86.92 35.15 -69.39
C ASN A 847 -87.25 33.71 -69.82
N PRO A 848 -86.89 32.68 -69.05
CA PRO A 848 -87.18 31.28 -69.39
C PRO A 848 -88.67 30.98 -69.59
N ASN A 849 -89.54 31.75 -68.95
CA ASN A 849 -91.00 31.62 -69.03
C ASN A 849 -91.62 32.51 -70.13
N GLY A 850 -90.80 33.28 -70.84
CA GLY A 850 -91.23 34.22 -71.89
C GLY A 850 -90.96 33.75 -73.32
N ASP A 851 -91.29 34.64 -74.27
CA ASP A 851 -91.05 34.43 -75.71
C ASP A 851 -89.58 34.63 -76.11
N ASN A 852 -88.80 35.28 -75.26
CA ASN A 852 -87.39 35.60 -75.46
C ASN A 852 -86.43 34.55 -74.84
N ALA A 853 -86.93 33.34 -74.58
CA ALA A 853 -86.12 32.21 -74.12
C ALA A 853 -85.48 31.44 -75.30
N PHE A 854 -84.33 30.82 -75.06
CA PHE A 854 -83.68 29.98 -76.06
C PHE A 854 -84.28 28.57 -76.05
N ARG A 855 -84.78 28.15 -77.21
CA ARG A 855 -85.51 26.87 -77.41
C ARG A 855 -84.79 25.94 -78.40
N GLY A 856 -83.48 26.12 -78.57
CA GLY A 856 -82.66 25.28 -79.47
C GLY A 856 -82.79 25.61 -80.96
N PHE A 857 -83.32 26.78 -81.32
CA PHE A 857 -83.43 27.24 -82.70
C PHE A 857 -82.43 28.37 -83.01
N SER A 858 -81.87 28.36 -84.21
CA SER A 858 -80.92 29.39 -84.66
C SER A 858 -81.63 30.68 -85.05
N ASP A 859 -81.10 31.84 -84.66
CA ASP A 859 -81.50 33.17 -85.18
C ASP A 859 -80.97 33.45 -86.60
N GLY A 860 -80.20 32.51 -87.17
CA GLY A 860 -79.83 32.41 -88.58
C GLY A 860 -78.46 32.98 -88.93
N ARG A 861 -77.52 32.09 -89.32
CA ARG A 861 -76.20 32.41 -89.89
C ARG A 861 -75.67 31.30 -90.82
N ALA A 862 -74.47 31.47 -91.37
CA ALA A 862 -73.92 30.76 -92.56
C ALA A 862 -74.02 29.21 -92.60
N THR A 863 -74.15 28.52 -91.46
CA THR A 863 -74.19 27.05 -91.38
C THR A 863 -75.55 26.46 -90.94
N VAL A 864 -76.46 27.24 -90.33
CA VAL A 864 -77.83 26.83 -89.97
C VAL A 864 -78.79 28.00 -90.19
N ARG A 865 -79.86 27.78 -90.97
CA ARG A 865 -80.81 28.84 -91.34
C ARG A 865 -81.62 29.31 -90.13
N ARG A 866 -82.09 30.57 -90.20
CA ARG A 866 -82.97 31.13 -89.17
C ARG A 866 -84.21 30.26 -88.99
N GLY A 867 -84.53 29.90 -87.76
CA GLY A 867 -85.68 29.07 -87.40
C GLY A 867 -85.48 27.57 -87.61
N GLU A 868 -84.29 27.11 -88.00
CA GLU A 868 -83.96 25.68 -87.99
C GLU A 868 -83.41 25.26 -86.61
N ARG A 869 -83.75 24.03 -86.20
CA ARG A 869 -83.23 23.41 -84.98
C ARG A 869 -81.72 23.28 -85.08
N LEU A 870 -81.03 23.64 -84.01
CA LEU A 870 -79.59 23.46 -83.88
C LEU A 870 -79.26 21.97 -83.71
N PRO A 871 -78.18 21.48 -84.34
CA PRO A 871 -77.73 20.10 -84.13
C PRO A 871 -77.31 19.85 -82.69
N THR A 872 -77.49 18.60 -82.23
CA THR A 872 -76.94 18.07 -80.99
C THR A 872 -75.44 18.37 -80.86
N GLY A 873 -75.03 18.83 -79.69
CA GLY A 873 -73.63 19.10 -79.36
C GLY A 873 -73.44 20.21 -78.33
N THR A 874 -72.17 20.53 -78.06
CA THR A 874 -71.78 21.58 -77.12
C THR A 874 -71.82 22.96 -77.78
N TYR A 875 -72.49 23.87 -77.08
CA TYR A 875 -72.55 25.31 -77.32
C TYR A 875 -71.97 26.03 -76.10
N TYR A 876 -71.75 27.34 -76.23
CA TYR A 876 -71.21 28.18 -75.16
C TYR A 876 -72.15 29.34 -74.95
N TYR A 877 -72.38 29.75 -73.70
CA TYR A 877 -73.19 30.91 -73.39
C TYR A 877 -72.36 31.99 -72.70
N VAL A 878 -72.80 33.23 -72.88
CA VAL A 878 -72.39 34.38 -72.08
C VAL A 878 -73.67 35.06 -71.58
N ILE A 879 -73.76 35.22 -70.27
CA ILE A 879 -74.86 35.88 -69.56
C ILE A 879 -74.27 37.12 -68.89
N GLU A 880 -74.88 38.27 -69.13
CA GLU A 880 -74.58 39.51 -68.41
C GLU A 880 -75.84 39.96 -67.69
N TYR A 881 -75.74 40.38 -66.43
CA TYR A 881 -76.86 40.91 -65.66
C TYR A 881 -76.39 41.95 -64.64
N GLU A 882 -77.26 42.91 -64.36
CA GLU A 882 -77.01 44.01 -63.44
C GLU A 882 -77.76 43.75 -62.12
N ARG A 883 -77.06 43.83 -60.98
CA ARG A 883 -77.65 43.76 -59.64
C ARG A 883 -78.20 45.12 -59.21
N ASP A 884 -79.03 45.15 -58.16
CA ASP A 884 -79.68 46.37 -57.65
C ASP A 884 -78.70 47.47 -57.22
N ASN A 885 -77.43 47.13 -56.95
CA ASN A 885 -76.34 48.05 -56.62
C ASN A 885 -75.62 48.65 -57.85
N GLY A 886 -76.03 48.30 -59.08
CA GLY A 886 -75.42 48.74 -60.34
C GLY A 886 -74.17 47.94 -60.75
N GLU A 887 -73.82 46.88 -60.03
CA GLU A 887 -72.74 45.96 -60.39
C GLU A 887 -73.15 45.10 -61.59
N ILE A 888 -72.31 45.08 -62.63
CA ILE A 888 -72.50 44.23 -63.81
C ILE A 888 -71.72 42.93 -63.63
N ARG A 889 -72.43 41.80 -63.55
CA ARG A 889 -71.83 40.46 -63.52
C ARG A 889 -71.90 39.79 -64.89
N GLN A 890 -70.85 39.05 -65.21
CA GLN A 890 -70.74 38.28 -66.45
C GLN A 890 -70.42 36.82 -66.12
N LEU A 891 -71.26 35.90 -66.59
CA LEU A 891 -71.09 34.46 -66.47
C LEU A 891 -70.93 33.85 -67.86
N ALA A 892 -69.93 33.00 -68.04
CA ALA A 892 -69.72 32.29 -69.29
C ALA A 892 -69.40 30.82 -69.02
N SER A 893 -70.11 29.92 -69.70
CA SER A 893 -69.86 28.48 -69.61
C SER A 893 -70.40 27.77 -70.85
N PHE A 894 -70.53 26.45 -70.79
CA PHE A 894 -71.06 25.63 -71.88
C PHE A 894 -72.54 25.26 -71.66
N LEU A 895 -73.26 25.10 -72.78
CA LEU A 895 -74.60 24.54 -72.85
C LEU A 895 -74.57 23.30 -73.73
N TYR A 896 -75.02 22.18 -73.20
CA TYR A 896 -75.17 20.96 -73.97
C TYR A 896 -76.59 20.84 -74.51
N ILE A 897 -76.73 20.81 -75.85
CA ILE A 897 -78.01 20.59 -76.52
C ILE A 897 -78.03 19.13 -76.97
N ASN A 898 -78.97 18.34 -76.45
CA ASN A 898 -79.18 16.94 -76.82
C ASN A 898 -80.28 16.76 -77.86
#